data_AF-A0A1V5R839-F1
#
_entry.id   AF-A0A1V5R839-F1
#
_cell.length_a   1.000
_cell.length_b   1.000
_cell.length_c   1.000
_cell.angle_alpha   90.00
_cell.angle_beta   90.00
_cell.angle_gamma   90.00
#
_symmetry.space_group_name_H-M   'P 1'
#
loop_
_entity.id
_entity.type
_entity.pdbx_description
1 polymer ?
#
loop_
_entity_poly.entity_id
_entity_poly.type
_entity_poly.pdbx_seq_one_letter_code
_entity_poly.pdbx_strand_id
1 'polypeptide(L)'
;MVPFPVLGLSGGIASGKSFVAAHLATRGWVVLDADEAARAVVAQGTEGLAAVAEAFGPEVLDAQGRLDRSRLAARVFSDPSARQRLETLLHPRIEAHLQARLAALPAHTRGAVLDAALWVERSQAHGFDAFWVVDAPEPLRLERLKARDNCSEAEAQRRFSAQLASAERNLHAERVFLNDGRDLEPLLDEAEAALLADWQVRRGRIWSAAMNPPFQPEELRQVLADLLARGGDSAEVFMERRRACALGMDDGRMEDLLASETFGASLRLVEGEATRFADLIAPTLAELREAACTLAAPGRGPSLPVPSLEKQTHPTPCPVLEDPATVGLDRKVALVKEAEALARAHGEALKPGALRQVALGYGDSTQSVWIARAEAQNGVCQATLTQDVRVQGVLRVSVTAGEGELLQTGYQVLGEARGFEQFDPDRVAATVKEAVRLALQALEARPAPAGTFPVILSSSAGGTMIHEACGHGLEADLALAGMSAFAGKLGQKVAAEGVTLIDDGTLPHKRGSQAVDDEGHPTQRVVLIENGILKRYLQSRKTARQMGVEPTGNGRRESYRHLPIPRMRNTFLAPGPEAPEAILADLDRGLLVKHMGGGQVDTVTGNFVFQVTEGFWVECGQVQHPVRNATLSGCGPEVLQQLTRIGSDLCHFDIGTCGKDGQGVPVSDALPTILCPALVVGGTAAAHDLQEQP
;
A
#
# COMPACT_ATOMS: atom_id res chain seq x y z
N MET A 1 23.80 1.30 13.08
CA MET A 1 23.47 0.44 11.93
C MET A 1 24.63 -0.52 11.68
N VAL A 2 24.35 -1.76 11.30
CA VAL A 2 25.38 -2.77 10.98
C VAL A 2 26.07 -2.46 9.64
N PRO A 3 27.33 -2.82 9.38
CA PRO A 3 28.05 -2.45 8.15
C PRO A 3 27.86 -3.44 6.97
N PHE A 4 26.80 -4.23 6.97
CA PHE A 4 26.48 -5.27 5.96
C PHE A 4 24.97 -5.33 5.71
N PRO A 5 24.50 -5.94 4.60
CA PRO A 5 23.07 -6.05 4.30
C PRO A 5 22.33 -7.03 5.23
N VAL A 6 21.08 -6.71 5.49
CA VAL A 6 20.14 -7.50 6.29
C VAL A 6 18.93 -7.84 5.41
N LEU A 7 18.74 -9.13 5.16
CA LEU A 7 17.64 -9.68 4.36
C LEU A 7 16.55 -10.21 5.29
N GLY A 8 15.32 -9.70 5.13
CA GLY A 8 14.14 -10.34 5.67
C GLY A 8 13.71 -11.49 4.77
N LEU A 9 13.54 -12.69 5.33
CA LEU A 9 13.09 -13.86 4.58
C LEU A 9 11.79 -14.40 5.21
N SER A 10 10.72 -14.45 4.41
CA SER A 10 9.42 -14.97 4.83
C SER A 10 8.92 -16.06 3.89
N GLY A 11 7.87 -16.77 4.29
CA GLY A 11 7.30 -17.86 3.49
C GLY A 11 6.20 -18.59 4.25
N GLY A 12 5.28 -19.17 3.48
CA GLY A 12 4.20 -19.99 4.05
C GLY A 12 4.74 -21.31 4.60
N ILE A 13 3.94 -21.98 5.42
CA ILE A 13 4.28 -23.34 5.86
C ILE A 13 4.60 -24.21 4.63
N ALA A 14 5.71 -24.94 4.70
CA ALA A 14 6.19 -25.85 3.67
C ALA A 14 6.48 -25.20 2.28
N SER A 15 6.69 -23.88 2.22
CA SER A 15 7.08 -23.21 0.96
C SER A 15 8.53 -23.43 0.57
N GLY A 16 9.39 -23.86 1.50
CA GLY A 16 10.83 -24.06 1.26
C GLY A 16 11.73 -22.90 1.66
N LYS A 17 11.26 -22.01 2.54
CA LYS A 17 12.09 -20.98 3.19
C LYS A 17 13.46 -21.48 3.66
N SER A 18 13.50 -22.66 4.28
CA SER A 18 14.75 -23.27 4.78
C SER A 18 15.75 -23.61 3.68
N PHE A 19 15.28 -23.93 2.46
CA PHE A 19 16.17 -24.16 1.32
C PHE A 19 16.90 -22.86 0.94
N VAL A 20 16.15 -21.75 0.82
CA VAL A 20 16.73 -20.44 0.50
C VAL A 20 17.70 -19.97 1.59
N ALA A 21 17.35 -20.13 2.86
CA ALA A 21 18.23 -19.79 3.97
C ALA A 21 19.53 -20.63 3.95
N ALA A 22 19.44 -21.93 3.66
CA ALA A 22 20.60 -22.81 3.55
C ALA A 22 21.50 -22.43 2.36
N HIS A 23 20.91 -22.11 1.21
CA HIS A 23 21.65 -21.63 0.04
C HIS A 23 22.46 -20.38 0.36
N LEU A 24 21.85 -19.37 0.97
CA LEU A 24 22.56 -18.15 1.38
C LEU A 24 23.64 -18.43 2.44
N ALA A 25 23.40 -19.35 3.37
CA ALA A 25 24.40 -19.76 4.35
C ALA A 25 25.63 -20.39 3.70
N THR A 26 25.48 -21.21 2.66
CA THR A 26 26.62 -21.76 1.90
C THR A 26 27.46 -20.69 1.20
N ARG A 27 26.89 -19.51 0.97
CA ARG A 27 27.57 -18.35 0.39
C ARG A 27 28.18 -17.40 1.43
N GLY A 28 28.06 -17.72 2.71
CA GLY A 28 28.64 -16.96 3.82
C GLY A 28 27.71 -15.96 4.49
N TRP A 29 26.40 -16.03 4.23
CA TRP A 29 25.41 -15.29 5.03
C TRP A 29 25.20 -15.94 6.39
N VAL A 30 24.92 -15.12 7.40
CA VAL A 30 24.55 -15.60 8.74
C VAL A 30 23.03 -15.67 8.84
N VAL A 31 22.48 -16.84 9.12
CA VAL A 31 21.04 -17.04 9.30
C VAL A 31 20.69 -16.89 10.78
N LEU A 32 19.77 -15.99 11.08
CA LEU A 32 19.20 -15.75 12.41
C LEU A 32 17.74 -16.24 12.41
N ASP A 33 17.52 -17.41 13.00
CA ASP A 33 16.21 -18.08 13.01
C ASP A 33 15.31 -17.54 14.13
N ALA A 34 14.09 -17.09 13.79
CA ALA A 34 13.12 -16.60 14.75
C ALA A 34 12.58 -17.72 15.66
N ASP A 35 12.49 -18.96 15.19
CA ASP A 35 12.10 -20.10 16.02
C ASP A 35 13.19 -20.42 17.04
N GLU A 36 14.46 -20.26 16.69
CA GLU A 36 15.56 -20.40 17.65
C GLU A 36 15.51 -19.28 18.70
N ALA A 37 15.31 -18.03 18.26
CA ALA A 37 15.17 -16.88 19.14
C ALA A 37 13.96 -17.01 20.08
N ALA A 38 12.81 -17.47 19.59
CA ALA A 38 11.61 -17.73 20.38
C ALA A 38 11.88 -18.75 21.50
N ARG A 39 12.71 -19.77 21.24
CA ARG A 39 13.11 -20.76 22.26
C ARG A 39 14.10 -20.17 23.26
N ALA A 40 15.01 -19.31 22.80
CA ALA A 40 16.02 -18.67 23.64
C ALA A 40 15.40 -17.69 24.64
N VAL A 41 14.41 -16.88 24.21
CA VAL A 41 13.80 -15.86 25.09
C VAL A 41 12.94 -16.44 26.21
N VAL A 42 12.50 -17.69 26.09
CA VAL A 42 11.77 -18.44 27.13
C VAL A 42 12.60 -19.55 27.77
N ALA A 43 13.91 -19.52 27.60
CA ALA A 43 14.81 -20.45 28.29
C ALA A 43 14.72 -20.28 29.81
N GLN A 44 15.11 -21.31 30.55
CA GLN A 44 15.08 -21.27 32.01
C GLN A 44 15.93 -20.10 32.54
N GLY A 45 15.34 -19.29 33.42
CA GLY A 45 16.00 -18.14 34.04
C GLY A 45 15.91 -16.83 33.26
N THR A 46 15.21 -16.78 32.12
CA THR A 46 15.00 -15.52 31.38
C THR A 46 13.77 -14.75 31.91
N GLU A 47 13.77 -13.44 31.73
CA GLU A 47 12.60 -12.60 31.98
C GLU A 47 11.39 -13.00 31.10
N GLY A 48 11.65 -13.51 29.90
CA GLY A 48 10.57 -13.98 29.01
C GLY A 48 9.82 -15.18 29.58
N LEU A 49 10.53 -16.14 30.19
CA LEU A 49 9.86 -17.26 30.87
C LEU A 49 9.08 -16.80 32.10
N ALA A 50 9.63 -15.87 32.88
CA ALA A 50 8.94 -15.31 34.04
C ALA A 50 7.64 -14.60 33.65
N ALA A 51 7.67 -13.76 32.61
CA ALA A 51 6.49 -13.07 32.10
C ALA A 51 5.41 -14.04 31.57
N VAL A 52 5.82 -15.13 30.91
CA VAL A 52 4.89 -16.18 30.46
C VAL A 52 4.25 -16.90 31.66
N ALA A 53 5.04 -17.27 32.67
CA ALA A 53 4.52 -17.93 33.87
C ALA A 53 3.59 -17.02 34.69
N GLU A 54 3.86 -15.71 34.74
CA GLU A 54 2.97 -14.71 35.37
C GLU A 54 1.64 -14.58 34.62
N ALA A 55 1.69 -14.49 33.28
CA ALA A 55 0.50 -14.29 32.47
C ALA A 55 -0.38 -15.53 32.31
N PHE A 56 0.22 -16.72 32.32
CA PHE A 56 -0.46 -18.00 32.05
C PHE A 56 -0.43 -18.99 33.22
N GLY A 57 0.04 -18.56 34.40
CA GLY A 57 0.11 -19.39 35.60
C GLY A 57 1.31 -20.35 35.63
N PRO A 58 1.75 -20.79 36.83
CA PRO A 58 2.91 -21.66 37.00
C PRO A 58 2.76 -23.05 36.35
N GLU A 59 1.53 -23.49 36.06
CA GLU A 59 1.24 -24.77 35.44
C GLU A 59 1.75 -24.94 34.00
N VAL A 60 2.16 -23.86 33.33
CA VAL A 60 2.86 -23.92 32.03
C VAL A 60 4.35 -24.27 32.19
N LEU A 61 4.83 -24.49 33.42
CA LEU A 61 6.17 -24.96 33.71
C LEU A 61 6.18 -26.47 34.01
N ASP A 62 7.25 -27.15 33.59
CA ASP A 62 7.54 -28.53 33.97
C ASP A 62 8.12 -28.62 35.40
N ALA A 63 8.33 -29.84 35.88
CA ALA A 63 8.85 -30.08 37.23
C ALA A 63 10.28 -29.52 37.46
N GLN A 64 10.99 -29.15 36.39
CA GLN A 64 12.32 -28.56 36.43
C GLN A 64 12.28 -27.04 36.27
N GLY A 65 11.10 -26.42 36.18
CA GLY A 65 10.92 -24.98 35.99
C GLY A 65 11.20 -24.50 34.56
N ARG A 66 11.13 -25.40 33.57
CA ARG A 66 11.25 -25.07 32.13
C ARG A 66 9.86 -24.97 31.52
N LEU A 67 9.73 -24.31 30.37
CA LEU A 67 8.44 -24.17 29.68
C LEU A 67 7.91 -25.53 29.16
N ASP A 68 6.73 -25.94 29.62
CA ASP A 68 5.94 -27.02 29.02
C ASP A 68 5.15 -26.46 27.81
N ARG A 69 5.73 -26.66 26.63
CA ARG A 69 5.18 -26.15 25.36
C ARG A 69 3.83 -26.76 25.03
N SER A 70 3.59 -28.02 25.39
CA SER A 70 2.33 -28.70 25.10
C SER A 70 1.19 -28.10 25.91
N ARG A 71 1.42 -27.79 27.19
CA ARG A 71 0.43 -27.12 28.05
C ARG A 71 0.17 -25.68 27.61
N LEU A 72 1.21 -24.93 27.27
CA LEU A 72 1.05 -23.57 26.76
C LEU A 72 0.27 -23.57 25.44
N ALA A 73 0.64 -24.47 24.50
CA ALA A 73 -0.05 -24.63 23.23
C ALA A 73 -1.54 -24.95 23.43
N ALA A 74 -1.88 -25.88 24.33
CA ALA A 74 -3.27 -26.22 24.61
C ALA A 74 -4.12 -25.00 25.03
N ARG A 75 -3.56 -24.08 25.83
CA ARG A 75 -4.25 -22.85 26.25
C ARG A 75 -4.36 -21.84 25.11
N VAL A 76 -3.27 -21.65 24.37
CA VAL A 76 -3.16 -20.64 23.31
C VAL A 76 -3.99 -21.02 22.08
N PHE A 77 -4.04 -22.29 21.71
CA PHE A 77 -4.83 -22.75 20.57
C PHE A 77 -6.34 -22.77 20.85
N SER A 78 -6.76 -22.83 22.11
CA SER A 78 -8.18 -22.80 22.48
C SER A 78 -8.75 -21.38 22.62
N ASP A 79 -7.91 -20.35 22.74
CA ASP A 79 -8.33 -18.98 23.03
C ASP A 79 -7.52 -17.95 22.21
N PRO A 80 -8.13 -17.29 21.21
CA PRO A 80 -7.49 -16.25 20.43
C PRO A 80 -6.95 -15.08 21.27
N SER A 81 -7.60 -14.74 22.39
CA SER A 81 -7.14 -13.67 23.28
C SER A 81 -5.88 -14.07 24.07
N ALA A 82 -5.78 -15.35 24.44
CA ALA A 82 -4.58 -15.94 25.04
C ALA A 82 -3.42 -15.93 24.04
N ARG A 83 -3.67 -16.27 22.78
CA ARG A 83 -2.68 -16.17 21.69
C ARG A 83 -2.14 -14.75 21.54
N GLN A 84 -3.03 -13.78 21.39
CA GLN A 84 -2.63 -12.37 21.24
C GLN A 84 -1.81 -11.88 22.45
N ARG A 85 -2.17 -12.31 23.67
CA ARG A 85 -1.42 -11.97 24.88
C ARG A 85 -0.02 -12.56 24.90
N LEU A 86 0.13 -13.82 24.47
CA LEU A 86 1.45 -14.46 24.37
C LEU A 86 2.33 -13.74 23.33
N GLU A 87 1.77 -13.45 22.16
CA GLU A 87 2.47 -12.74 21.07
C GLU A 87 2.92 -11.34 21.52
N THR A 88 2.05 -10.61 22.23
CA THR A 88 2.38 -9.28 22.79
C THR A 88 3.55 -9.34 23.79
N LEU A 89 3.64 -10.41 24.58
CA LEU A 89 4.71 -10.60 25.56
C LEU A 89 6.03 -11.03 24.90
N LEU A 90 5.98 -11.96 23.94
CA LEU A 90 7.18 -12.61 23.39
C LEU A 90 7.78 -11.85 22.23
N HIS A 91 6.99 -11.32 21.30
CA HIS A 91 7.54 -10.76 20.06
C HIS A 91 8.55 -9.62 20.30
N PRO A 92 8.30 -8.61 21.18
CA PRO A 92 9.30 -7.57 21.45
C PRO A 92 10.62 -8.13 22.00
N ARG A 93 10.56 -9.24 22.77
CA ARG A 93 11.75 -9.92 23.31
C ARG A 93 12.48 -10.71 22.24
N ILE A 94 11.76 -11.38 21.34
CA ILE A 94 12.31 -12.09 20.18
C ILE A 94 13.05 -11.10 19.27
N GLU A 95 12.41 -9.97 18.96
CA GLU A 95 13.00 -8.89 18.17
C GLU A 95 14.27 -8.34 18.84
N ALA A 96 14.21 -8.01 20.13
CA ALA A 96 15.39 -7.54 20.87
C ALA A 96 16.53 -8.56 20.87
N HIS A 97 16.22 -9.85 21.01
CA HIS A 97 17.21 -10.93 20.95
C HIS A 97 17.85 -11.05 19.56
N LEU A 98 17.05 -11.01 18.49
CA LEU A 98 17.55 -11.05 17.11
C LEU A 98 18.38 -9.81 16.78
N GLN A 99 17.96 -8.62 17.20
CA GLN A 99 18.71 -7.38 17.04
C GLN A 99 20.04 -7.41 17.79
N ALA A 100 20.06 -7.92 19.02
CA ALA A 100 21.30 -8.08 19.78
C ALA A 100 22.28 -9.05 19.09
N ARG A 101 21.79 -10.18 18.57
CA ARG A 101 22.60 -11.13 17.79
C ARG A 101 23.13 -10.49 16.51
N LEU A 102 22.28 -9.76 15.78
CA LEU A 102 22.63 -9.04 14.57
C LEU A 102 23.73 -7.99 14.82
N ALA A 103 23.60 -7.21 15.89
CA ALA A 103 24.57 -6.20 16.29
C ALA A 103 25.93 -6.78 16.73
N ALA A 104 25.93 -8.02 17.23
CA ALA A 104 27.15 -8.73 17.64
C ALA A 104 27.92 -9.38 16.48
N LEU A 105 27.37 -9.41 15.27
CA LEU A 105 28.05 -10.01 14.11
C LEU A 105 29.27 -9.18 13.68
N PRO A 106 30.35 -9.84 13.20
CA PRO A 106 31.54 -9.12 12.74
C PRO A 106 31.23 -8.16 11.60
N ALA A 107 31.94 -7.02 11.55
CA ALA A 107 31.76 -6.02 10.50
C ALA A 107 32.01 -6.53 9.07
N HIS A 108 32.81 -7.60 8.93
CA HIS A 108 33.13 -8.25 7.65
C HIS A 108 32.14 -9.37 7.26
N THR A 109 31.01 -9.50 7.96
CA THR A 109 29.95 -10.44 7.60
C THR A 109 29.42 -10.11 6.20
N ARG A 110 29.22 -11.12 5.35
CA ARG A 110 28.72 -10.92 3.98
C ARG A 110 27.30 -10.34 3.97
N GLY A 111 26.46 -10.84 4.87
CA GLY A 111 25.08 -10.40 5.09
C GLY A 111 24.40 -11.26 6.16
N ALA A 112 23.25 -10.81 6.65
CA ALA A 112 22.44 -11.55 7.62
C ALA A 112 21.04 -11.82 7.08
N VAL A 113 20.52 -13.03 7.28
CA VAL A 113 19.15 -13.42 6.96
C VAL A 113 18.36 -13.52 8.25
N LEU A 114 17.25 -12.79 8.36
CA LEU A 114 16.32 -12.89 9.49
C LEU A 114 15.02 -13.51 9.02
N ASP A 115 14.52 -14.48 9.77
CA ASP A 115 13.15 -14.95 9.58
C ASP A 115 12.17 -13.83 9.93
N ALA A 116 11.43 -13.38 8.92
CA ALA A 116 10.68 -12.15 8.98
C ALA A 116 9.16 -12.35 8.89
N ALA A 117 8.67 -13.56 9.18
CA ALA A 117 7.22 -13.83 9.21
C ALA A 117 6.46 -12.85 10.12
N LEU A 118 6.99 -12.57 11.32
CA LEU A 118 6.43 -11.62 12.27
C LEU A 118 6.45 -10.16 11.78
N TRP A 119 7.41 -9.80 10.91
CA TRP A 119 7.57 -8.43 10.42
C TRP A 119 6.56 -8.07 9.33
N VAL A 120 6.10 -9.04 8.54
CA VAL A 120 5.01 -8.83 7.56
C VAL A 120 3.73 -8.44 8.30
N GLU A 121 3.35 -9.24 9.30
CA GLU A 121 2.13 -9.03 10.08
C GLU A 121 2.12 -7.70 10.86
N ARG A 122 3.31 -7.15 11.14
CA ARG A 122 3.52 -5.90 11.87
C ARG A 122 3.87 -4.70 10.98
N SER A 123 3.84 -4.86 9.65
CA SER A 123 4.14 -3.78 8.71
C SER A 123 5.56 -3.23 8.81
N GLN A 124 6.52 -4.06 9.22
CA GLN A 124 7.93 -3.67 9.40
C GLN A 124 8.86 -4.29 8.35
N ALA A 125 8.31 -4.85 7.26
CA ALA A 125 9.07 -5.48 6.19
C ALA A 125 10.10 -4.54 5.51
N HIS A 126 9.87 -3.23 5.54
CA HIS A 126 10.79 -2.23 4.97
C HIS A 126 11.91 -1.80 5.93
N GLY A 127 12.01 -2.40 7.12
CA GLY A 127 13.16 -2.25 8.01
C GLY A 127 14.41 -3.05 7.57
N PHE A 128 14.28 -3.89 6.56
CA PHE A 128 15.36 -4.69 5.96
C PHE A 128 15.92 -4.01 4.69
N ASP A 129 17.14 -4.34 4.28
CA ASP A 129 17.69 -3.83 3.01
C ASP A 129 17.05 -4.52 1.79
N ALA A 130 16.53 -5.72 1.99
CA ALA A 130 15.64 -6.42 1.08
C ALA A 130 14.67 -7.33 1.85
N PHE A 131 13.54 -7.64 1.23
CA PHE A 131 12.55 -8.55 1.76
C PHE A 131 12.14 -9.59 0.72
N TRP A 132 12.49 -10.85 0.97
CA TRP A 132 12.18 -11.95 0.05
C TRP A 132 11.11 -12.86 0.64
N VAL A 133 10.21 -13.32 -0.22
CA VAL A 133 9.21 -14.33 0.14
C VAL A 133 9.45 -15.59 -0.68
N VAL A 134 9.43 -16.74 -0.01
CA VAL A 134 9.39 -18.05 -0.67
C VAL A 134 7.97 -18.55 -0.66
N ASP A 135 7.42 -18.79 -1.84
CA ASP A 135 6.06 -19.30 -2.03
C ASP A 135 6.07 -20.61 -2.81
N ALA A 136 5.00 -21.37 -2.73
CA ALA A 136 4.85 -22.62 -3.49
C ALA A 136 3.35 -22.92 -3.69
N PRO A 137 2.97 -23.63 -4.76
CA PRO A 137 1.58 -24.04 -4.98
C PRO A 137 1.01 -24.75 -3.74
N GLU A 138 -0.22 -24.41 -3.36
CA GLU A 138 -0.87 -24.98 -2.18
C GLU A 138 -0.91 -26.51 -2.16
N PRO A 139 -1.24 -27.21 -3.26
CA PRO A 139 -1.20 -28.68 -3.30
C PRO A 139 0.18 -29.24 -2.93
N LEU A 140 1.25 -28.60 -3.41
CA LEU A 140 2.63 -29.01 -3.13
C LEU A 140 3.03 -28.72 -1.68
N ARG A 141 2.60 -27.58 -1.12
CA ARG A 141 2.82 -27.26 0.31
C ARG A 141 2.11 -28.26 1.22
N LEU A 142 0.89 -28.65 0.86
CA LEU A 142 0.11 -29.63 1.61
C LEU A 142 0.80 -30.99 1.61
N GLU A 143 1.27 -31.46 0.44
CA GLU A 143 2.03 -32.70 0.32
C GLU A 143 3.30 -32.67 1.19
N ARG A 144 4.10 -31.60 1.07
CA ARG A 144 5.33 -31.40 1.86
C ARG A 144 5.05 -31.36 3.36
N LEU A 145 3.98 -30.70 3.79
CA LEU A 145 3.61 -30.61 5.21
C LEU A 145 3.18 -31.98 5.76
N LYS A 146 2.35 -32.72 5.02
CA LYS A 146 1.92 -34.08 5.41
C LYS A 146 3.12 -35.02 5.52
N ALA A 147 4.07 -34.95 4.59
CA ALA A 147 5.29 -35.75 4.61
C ALA A 147 6.21 -35.41 5.80
N ARG A 148 6.33 -34.12 6.16
CA ARG A 148 7.21 -33.65 7.24
C ARG A 148 6.64 -33.87 8.64
N ASP A 149 5.36 -33.58 8.84
CA ASP A 149 4.75 -33.47 10.18
C ASP A 149 3.74 -34.60 10.47
N ASN A 150 3.47 -35.51 9.53
CA ASN A 150 2.51 -36.61 9.65
C ASN A 150 1.12 -36.16 10.15
N CYS A 151 0.65 -34.99 9.70
CA CYS A 151 -0.63 -34.41 10.11
C CYS A 151 -1.77 -34.74 9.12
N SER A 152 -3.01 -34.66 9.60
CA SER A 152 -4.19 -34.77 8.74
C SER A 152 -4.34 -33.56 7.80
N GLU A 153 -5.06 -33.75 6.71
CA GLU A 153 -5.37 -32.67 5.75
C GLU A 153 -6.18 -31.54 6.37
N ALA A 154 -7.18 -31.88 7.19
CA ALA A 154 -7.97 -30.90 7.93
C ALA A 154 -7.14 -30.12 8.96
N GLU A 155 -6.07 -30.72 9.51
CA GLU A 155 -5.13 -30.00 10.37
C GLU A 155 -4.20 -29.10 9.58
N ALA A 156 -3.69 -29.56 8.44
CA ALA A 156 -2.88 -28.74 7.53
C ALA A 156 -3.64 -27.50 7.06
N GLN A 157 -4.91 -27.64 6.63
CA GLN A 157 -5.71 -26.51 6.16
C GLN A 157 -5.97 -25.49 7.27
N ARG A 158 -6.23 -25.93 8.50
CA ARG A 158 -6.37 -25.05 9.67
C ARG A 158 -5.09 -24.26 9.96
N ARG A 159 -3.92 -24.86 9.72
CA ARG A 159 -2.63 -24.16 9.87
C ARG A 159 -2.43 -23.13 8.75
N PHE A 160 -2.81 -23.44 7.52
CA PHE A 160 -2.72 -22.50 6.40
C PHE A 160 -3.66 -21.30 6.59
N SER A 161 -4.91 -21.53 7.01
CA SER A 161 -5.89 -20.46 7.27
C SER A 161 -5.53 -19.57 8.46
N ALA A 162 -4.62 -20.00 9.33
CA ALA A 162 -4.14 -19.23 10.47
C ALA A 162 -2.96 -18.29 10.13
N GLN A 163 -2.41 -18.39 8.91
CA GLN A 163 -1.37 -17.49 8.40
C GLN A 163 -1.98 -16.44 7.47
N LEU A 164 -1.28 -15.31 7.30
CA LEU A 164 -1.58 -14.39 6.21
C LEU A 164 -1.60 -15.14 4.86
N ALA A 165 -2.60 -14.88 4.03
CA ALA A 165 -2.73 -15.50 2.71
C ALA A 165 -1.47 -15.26 1.86
N SER A 166 -1.11 -16.21 1.00
CA SER A 166 0.11 -16.10 0.17
C SER A 166 0.10 -14.83 -0.69
N ALA A 167 -1.01 -14.51 -1.36
CA ALA A 167 -1.11 -13.33 -2.20
C ALA A 167 -0.91 -12.03 -1.41
N GLU A 168 -1.48 -11.90 -0.19
CA GLU A 168 -1.26 -10.73 0.66
C GLU A 168 0.19 -10.66 1.18
N ARG A 169 0.77 -11.78 1.62
CA ARG A 169 2.16 -11.83 2.08
C ARG A 169 3.13 -11.39 0.98
N ASN A 170 2.87 -11.82 -0.26
CA ASN A 170 3.69 -11.52 -1.42
C ASN A 170 3.69 -10.01 -1.75
N LEU A 171 2.68 -9.24 -1.31
CA LEU A 171 2.65 -7.78 -1.51
C LEU A 171 3.80 -7.06 -0.81
N HIS A 172 4.29 -7.59 0.30
CA HIS A 172 5.41 -7.01 1.05
C HIS A 172 6.78 -7.44 0.50
N ALA A 173 6.81 -8.36 -0.45
CA ALA A 173 8.03 -8.87 -1.02
C ALA A 173 8.56 -7.93 -2.10
N GLU A 174 9.86 -7.67 -2.04
CA GLU A 174 10.58 -7.16 -3.20
C GLU A 174 10.71 -8.26 -4.27
N ARG A 175 10.96 -9.50 -3.83
CA ARG A 175 11.11 -10.65 -4.71
C ARG A 175 10.41 -11.87 -4.12
N VAL A 176 9.61 -12.53 -4.94
CA VAL A 176 8.94 -13.79 -4.61
C VAL A 176 9.63 -14.92 -5.36
N PHE A 177 10.13 -15.93 -4.64
CA PHE A 177 10.70 -17.13 -5.21
C PHE A 177 9.66 -18.25 -5.19
N LEU A 178 9.18 -18.63 -6.38
CA LEU A 178 8.21 -19.71 -6.53
C LEU A 178 8.91 -21.07 -6.54
N ASN A 179 8.82 -21.79 -5.43
CA ASN A 179 9.35 -23.13 -5.24
C ASN A 179 8.34 -24.20 -5.70
N ASP A 180 8.09 -24.21 -6.99
CA ASP A 180 7.20 -25.14 -7.70
C ASP A 180 7.89 -26.44 -8.17
N GLY A 181 9.16 -26.62 -7.82
CA GLY A 181 9.98 -27.77 -8.23
C GLY A 181 11.06 -27.43 -9.27
N ARG A 182 11.08 -26.20 -9.81
CA ARG A 182 12.20 -25.69 -10.61
C ARG A 182 13.47 -25.52 -9.77
N ASP A 183 14.61 -25.48 -10.45
CA ASP A 183 15.85 -25.03 -9.83
C ASP A 183 15.78 -23.53 -9.52
N LEU A 184 15.99 -23.19 -8.25
CA LEU A 184 15.96 -21.83 -7.72
C LEU A 184 17.35 -21.22 -7.58
N GLU A 185 18.42 -22.01 -7.56
CA GLU A 185 19.78 -21.52 -7.28
C GLU A 185 20.20 -20.37 -8.21
N PRO A 186 19.97 -20.43 -9.55
CA PRO A 186 20.34 -19.34 -10.44
C PRO A 186 19.62 -18.02 -10.13
N LEU A 187 18.34 -18.11 -9.74
CA LEU A 187 17.53 -16.94 -9.39
C LEU A 187 17.97 -16.34 -8.05
N LEU A 188 18.32 -17.19 -7.09
CA LEU A 188 18.82 -16.77 -5.78
C LEU A 188 20.18 -16.08 -5.90
N ASP A 189 21.06 -16.61 -6.74
CA ASP A 189 22.39 -16.06 -7.00
C ASP A 189 22.33 -14.69 -7.64
N GLU A 190 21.46 -14.52 -8.64
CA GLU A 190 21.21 -13.22 -9.28
C GLU A 190 20.64 -12.22 -8.26
N ALA A 191 19.66 -12.63 -7.44
CA ALA A 191 19.06 -11.78 -6.43
C ALA A 191 20.04 -11.34 -5.34
N GLU A 192 20.89 -12.26 -4.88
CA GLU A 192 21.94 -11.96 -3.90
C GLU A 192 22.96 -10.97 -4.48
N ALA A 193 23.39 -11.17 -5.73
CA ALA A 193 24.33 -10.27 -6.40
C ALA A 193 23.75 -8.85 -6.53
N ALA A 194 22.47 -8.73 -6.91
CA ALA A 194 21.78 -7.44 -6.99
C ALA A 194 21.73 -6.74 -5.63
N LEU A 195 21.31 -7.46 -4.57
CA LEU A 195 21.26 -6.92 -3.21
C LEU A 195 22.64 -6.45 -2.72
N LEU A 196 23.69 -7.23 -2.95
CA LEU A 196 25.05 -6.86 -2.55
C LEU A 196 25.55 -5.61 -3.30
N ALA A 197 25.09 -5.38 -4.52
CA ALA A 197 25.47 -4.23 -5.33
C ALA A 197 24.78 -2.94 -4.88
N ASP A 198 23.55 -3.00 -4.37
CA ASP A 198 22.72 -1.80 -4.16
C ASP A 198 22.30 -1.52 -2.70
N TRP A 199 22.51 -2.43 -1.74
CA TRP A 199 22.04 -2.25 -0.36
C TRP A 199 22.50 -0.95 0.31
N GLN A 200 23.72 -0.50 0.02
CA GLN A 200 24.25 0.76 0.55
C GLN A 200 23.47 1.97 0.01
N VAL A 201 23.11 1.94 -1.27
CA VAL A 201 22.30 2.99 -1.91
C VAL A 201 20.89 2.99 -1.32
N ARG A 202 20.29 1.80 -1.17
CA ARG A 202 18.99 1.63 -0.50
C ARG A 202 19.01 2.24 0.87
N ARG A 203 19.96 1.83 1.71
CA ARG A 203 20.09 2.36 3.08
C ARG A 203 20.36 3.87 3.08
N GLY A 204 21.27 4.35 2.23
CA GLY A 204 21.55 5.77 2.10
C GLY A 204 20.29 6.60 1.82
N ARG A 205 19.42 6.13 0.93
CA ARG A 205 18.20 6.86 0.54
C ARG A 205 16.98 6.59 1.43
N ILE A 206 16.96 5.46 2.14
CA ILE A 206 15.94 5.13 3.14
C ILE A 206 16.10 5.98 4.40
N TRP A 207 17.34 6.23 4.83
CA TRP A 207 17.63 6.83 6.14
C TRP A 207 18.27 8.23 6.07
N SER A 208 18.64 8.72 4.89
CA SER A 208 19.25 10.05 4.74
C SER A 208 18.66 10.85 3.57
N ALA A 209 18.54 12.16 3.78
CA ALA A 209 17.95 13.07 2.81
C ALA A 209 18.94 13.40 1.69
N ALA A 210 18.43 13.52 0.45
CA ALA A 210 19.19 14.02 -0.70
C ALA A 210 19.30 15.57 -0.70
N MET A 211 18.51 16.27 0.10
CA MET A 211 18.48 17.74 0.17
C MET A 211 18.66 18.25 1.59
N ASN A 212 19.45 19.33 1.74
CA ASN A 212 19.68 19.96 3.05
C ASN A 212 18.36 20.55 3.60
N PRO A 213 18.08 20.38 4.91
CA PRO A 213 16.94 21.02 5.54
C PRO A 213 17.05 22.54 5.41
N PRO A 214 15.94 23.25 5.15
CA PRO A 214 15.96 24.69 4.90
C PRO A 214 16.30 25.52 6.14
N PHE A 215 16.06 24.98 7.34
CA PHE A 215 16.30 25.62 8.63
C PHE A 215 16.90 24.62 9.62
N GLN A 216 17.61 25.14 10.61
CA GLN A 216 18.14 24.36 11.73
C GLN A 216 17.02 23.97 12.71
N PRO A 217 17.15 22.84 13.43
CA PRO A 217 16.14 22.42 14.41
C PRO A 217 15.81 23.48 15.46
N GLU A 218 16.80 24.27 15.86
CA GLU A 218 16.63 25.35 16.85
C GLU A 218 15.80 26.52 16.30
N GLU A 219 15.93 26.84 15.01
CA GLU A 219 15.13 27.87 14.36
C GLU A 219 13.66 27.45 14.27
N LEU A 220 13.41 26.18 13.90
CA LEU A 220 12.05 25.61 13.89
C LEU A 220 11.44 25.54 15.29
N ARG A 221 12.25 25.23 16.31
CA ARG A 221 11.83 25.25 17.72
C ARG A 221 11.34 26.64 18.13
N GLN A 222 12.01 27.70 17.68
CA GLN A 222 11.59 29.08 17.95
C GLN A 222 10.25 29.42 17.28
N VAL A 223 10.05 29.00 16.03
CA VAL A 223 8.77 29.19 15.33
C VAL A 223 7.63 28.46 16.05
N LEU A 224 7.86 27.22 16.51
CA LEU A 224 6.88 26.45 17.30
C LEU A 224 6.59 27.11 18.65
N ALA A 225 7.60 27.67 19.30
CA ALA A 225 7.43 28.41 20.55
C ALA A 225 6.61 29.69 20.34
N ASP A 226 6.85 30.42 19.23
CA ASP A 226 6.06 31.60 18.86
C ASP A 226 4.59 31.23 18.57
N LEU A 227 4.34 30.08 17.92
CA LEU A 227 2.97 29.55 17.69
C LEU A 227 2.24 29.23 19.02
N LEU A 228 2.94 28.63 19.98
CA LEU A 228 2.38 28.21 21.28
C LEU A 228 2.51 29.28 22.38
N ALA A 229 2.98 30.49 22.05
CA ALA A 229 3.26 31.55 23.02
C ALA A 229 2.02 32.02 23.79
N ARG A 230 0.82 31.79 23.23
CA ARG A 230 -0.46 32.26 23.77
C ARG A 230 -1.48 31.13 23.94
N GLY A 231 -1.00 29.91 24.21
CA GLY A 231 -1.80 28.69 24.31
C GLY A 231 -1.84 27.88 23.01
N GLY A 232 -2.58 26.78 23.05
CA GLY A 232 -2.69 25.79 21.97
C GLY A 232 -2.27 24.39 22.42
N ASP A 233 -2.92 23.38 21.87
CA ASP A 233 -2.67 21.97 22.21
C ASP A 233 -1.57 21.35 21.34
N SER A 234 -1.40 21.87 20.12
CA SER A 234 -0.28 21.52 19.26
C SER A 234 0.00 22.58 18.22
N ALA A 235 1.28 22.69 17.85
CA ALA A 235 1.78 23.49 16.76
C ALA A 235 2.58 22.63 15.78
N GLU A 236 2.57 23.02 14.52
CA GLU A 236 3.30 22.34 13.45
C GLU A 236 3.84 23.37 12.45
N VAL A 237 5.06 23.10 11.98
CA VAL A 237 5.64 23.70 10.78
C VAL A 237 5.88 22.57 9.78
N PHE A 238 5.13 22.56 8.68
CA PHE A 238 5.31 21.64 7.56
C PHE A 238 6.04 22.36 6.45
N MET A 239 7.10 21.76 5.92
CA MET A 239 7.88 22.34 4.83
C MET A 239 8.04 21.31 3.73
N GLU A 240 7.99 21.78 2.49
CA GLU A 240 8.09 20.92 1.31
C GLU A 240 8.98 21.59 0.27
N ARG A 241 9.88 20.80 -0.31
CA ARG A 241 10.55 21.12 -1.57
C ARG A 241 10.26 20.03 -2.58
N ARG A 242 9.83 20.40 -3.79
CA ARG A 242 9.51 19.46 -4.86
C ARG A 242 10.23 19.84 -6.14
N ARG A 243 10.91 18.88 -6.76
CA ARG A 243 11.38 18.95 -8.14
C ARG A 243 10.49 18.06 -8.98
N ALA A 244 9.99 18.56 -10.09
CA ALA A 244 9.10 17.80 -10.97
C ALA A 244 9.45 18.02 -12.43
N CYS A 245 9.24 16.99 -13.24
CA CYS A 245 9.30 17.07 -14.68
C CYS A 245 8.04 16.45 -15.29
N ALA A 246 7.49 17.06 -16.33
CA ALA A 246 6.38 16.51 -17.09
C ALA A 246 6.62 16.69 -18.58
N LEU A 247 6.33 15.65 -19.36
CA LEU A 247 6.41 15.65 -20.82
C LEU A 247 5.07 15.21 -21.39
N GLY A 248 4.60 15.89 -22.42
CA GLY A 248 3.41 15.52 -23.19
C GLY A 248 3.77 15.36 -24.65
N MET A 249 3.50 14.18 -25.21
CA MET A 249 3.67 13.91 -26.63
C MET A 249 2.33 13.54 -27.24
N ASP A 250 2.00 14.16 -28.37
CA ASP A 250 0.83 13.84 -29.17
C ASP A 250 1.25 13.69 -30.62
N ASP A 251 0.87 12.58 -31.22
CA ASP A 251 1.17 12.21 -32.60
C ASP A 251 2.61 12.48 -33.07
N GLY A 252 3.57 11.99 -32.29
CA GLY A 252 5.00 12.08 -32.58
C GLY A 252 5.60 13.46 -32.33
N ARG A 253 4.81 14.43 -31.84
CA ARG A 253 5.25 15.79 -31.50
C ARG A 253 5.28 15.97 -30.00
N MET A 254 6.35 16.58 -29.50
CA MET A 254 6.42 16.98 -28.10
C MET A 254 5.65 18.30 -27.95
N GLU A 255 4.50 18.26 -27.29
CA GLU A 255 3.62 19.41 -27.09
C GLU A 255 3.93 20.11 -25.75
N ASP A 256 4.19 19.33 -24.70
CA ASP A 256 4.45 19.85 -23.35
C ASP A 256 5.81 19.43 -22.82
N LEU A 257 6.53 20.39 -22.23
CA LEU A 257 7.75 20.15 -21.47
C LEU A 257 7.80 21.10 -20.29
N LEU A 258 7.67 20.54 -19.09
CA LEU A 258 7.74 21.27 -17.83
C LEU A 258 8.87 20.70 -16.98
N ALA A 259 9.72 21.58 -16.45
CA ALA A 259 10.63 21.28 -15.35
C ALA A 259 10.46 22.37 -14.30
N SER A 260 10.14 21.98 -13.07
CA SER A 260 9.85 22.92 -11.98
C SER A 260 10.53 22.52 -10.68
N GLU A 261 10.89 23.53 -9.89
CA GLU A 261 11.30 23.38 -8.50
C GLU A 261 10.46 24.34 -7.65
N THR A 262 9.80 23.81 -6.63
CA THR A 262 8.97 24.58 -5.71
C THR A 262 9.45 24.37 -4.28
N PHE A 263 9.35 25.42 -3.46
CA PHE A 263 9.61 25.37 -2.02
C PHE A 263 8.56 26.22 -1.30
N GLY A 264 8.02 25.69 -0.21
CA GLY A 264 7.05 26.40 0.63
C GLY A 264 6.93 25.76 2.01
N ALA A 265 6.25 26.49 2.90
CA ALA A 265 5.99 26.04 4.25
C ALA A 265 4.59 26.43 4.70
N SER A 266 4.03 25.68 5.64
CA SER A 266 2.84 26.08 6.38
C SER A 266 2.99 25.92 7.87
N LEU A 267 2.24 26.75 8.58
CA LEU A 267 2.15 26.76 10.02
C LEU A 267 0.73 26.38 10.40
N ARG A 268 0.59 25.48 11.37
CA ARG A 268 -0.69 25.04 11.90
C ARG A 268 -0.68 25.12 13.42
N LEU A 269 -1.64 25.82 13.99
CA LEU A 269 -1.90 25.88 15.43
C LEU A 269 -3.29 25.29 15.72
N VAL A 270 -3.35 24.32 16.63
CA VAL A 270 -4.58 23.65 17.05
C VAL A 270 -4.87 23.99 18.50
N GLU A 271 -6.09 24.45 18.79
CA GLU A 271 -6.59 24.79 20.12
C GLU A 271 -8.03 24.28 20.24
N GLY A 272 -8.21 23.17 20.95
CA GLY A 272 -9.44 22.37 20.94
C GLY A 272 -9.84 21.97 19.52
N GLU A 273 -11.04 22.38 19.12
CA GLU A 273 -11.60 22.14 17.78
C GLU A 273 -11.09 23.13 16.72
N ALA A 274 -10.54 24.27 17.16
CA ALA A 274 -10.11 25.33 16.27
C ALA A 274 -8.75 25.01 15.64
N THR A 275 -8.63 25.27 14.35
CA THR A 275 -7.37 25.18 13.61
C THR A 275 -7.10 26.53 12.96
N ARG A 276 -5.91 27.09 13.22
CA ARG A 276 -5.41 28.30 12.56
C ARG A 276 -4.27 27.90 11.65
N PHE A 277 -4.28 28.41 10.43
CA PHE A 277 -3.39 27.96 9.36
C PHE A 277 -2.88 29.16 8.56
N ALA A 278 -1.62 29.09 8.15
CA ALA A 278 -1.03 29.98 7.15
C ALA A 278 -0.05 29.19 6.30
N ASP A 279 -0.01 29.48 5.00
CA ASP A 279 1.01 28.98 4.08
C ASP A 279 1.82 30.14 3.49
N LEU A 280 3.09 29.86 3.20
CA LEU A 280 4.04 30.83 2.65
C LEU A 280 4.86 30.19 1.54
N ILE A 281 5.10 30.96 0.48
CA ILE A 281 5.92 30.54 -0.66
C ILE A 281 7.37 30.94 -0.36
N ALA A 282 8.28 29.95 -0.36
CA ALA A 282 9.70 30.14 -0.12
C ALA A 282 10.07 31.11 1.02
N PRO A 283 9.51 30.95 2.24
CA PRO A 283 9.66 31.92 3.31
C PRO A 283 11.08 31.94 3.88
N THR A 284 11.46 33.10 4.40
CA THR A 284 12.58 33.29 5.34
C THR A 284 12.17 32.92 6.77
N LEU A 285 13.15 32.74 7.67
CA LEU A 285 12.87 32.49 9.08
C LEU A 285 12.07 33.64 9.73
N ALA A 286 12.36 34.89 9.35
CA ALA A 286 11.65 36.05 9.89
C ALA A 286 10.16 36.02 9.53
N GLU A 287 9.83 35.70 8.28
CA GLU A 287 8.44 35.58 7.81
C GLU A 287 7.71 34.41 8.49
N LEU A 288 8.38 33.27 8.72
CA LEU A 288 7.80 32.16 9.49
C LEU A 288 7.45 32.58 10.92
N ARG A 289 8.33 33.32 11.59
CA ARG A 289 8.11 33.79 12.96
C ARG A 289 7.01 34.86 13.03
N GLU A 290 6.93 35.74 12.05
CA GLU A 290 5.85 36.72 11.94
C GLU A 290 4.49 36.04 11.73
N ALA A 291 4.42 35.06 10.82
CA ALA A 291 3.22 34.25 10.62
C ALA A 291 2.84 33.49 11.90
N ALA A 292 3.82 32.92 12.61
CA ALA A 292 3.60 32.23 13.88
C ALA A 292 2.97 33.14 14.94
N CYS A 293 3.53 34.33 15.14
CA CYS A 293 2.98 35.34 16.04
C CYS A 293 1.55 35.75 15.65
N THR A 294 1.29 35.90 14.35
CA THR A 294 -0.03 36.26 13.81
C THR A 294 -1.08 35.18 14.11
N LEU A 295 -0.75 33.91 13.90
CA LEU A 295 -1.62 32.78 14.21
C LEU A 295 -1.86 32.62 15.72
N ALA A 296 -0.86 32.93 16.55
CA ALA A 296 -0.95 32.88 18.01
C ALA A 296 -1.75 34.04 18.61
N ALA A 297 -1.79 35.21 17.95
CA ALA A 297 -2.34 36.46 18.48
C ALA A 297 -3.79 36.39 19.03
N PRO A 298 -4.72 35.59 18.49
CA PRO A 298 -6.05 35.45 19.07
C PRO A 298 -6.08 34.65 20.40
N GLY A 299 -5.04 33.86 20.70
CA GLY A 299 -4.94 33.02 21.90
C GLY A 299 -4.79 33.82 23.19
N ARG A 300 -5.22 33.22 24.30
CA ARG A 300 -5.12 33.82 25.66
C ARG A 300 -4.57 32.85 26.72
N GLY A 301 -4.15 31.66 26.30
CA GLY A 301 -3.60 30.64 27.18
C GLY A 301 -2.16 30.95 27.61
N PRO A 302 -1.63 30.19 28.59
CA PRO A 302 -0.25 30.30 28.99
C PRO A 302 0.69 29.86 27.86
N SER A 303 1.87 30.46 27.81
CA SER A 303 2.96 30.00 26.94
C SER A 303 3.40 28.60 27.37
N LEU A 304 3.58 27.71 26.40
CA LEU A 304 4.11 26.37 26.63
C LEU A 304 5.58 26.31 26.20
N PRO A 305 6.51 25.91 27.09
CA PRO A 305 7.91 25.78 26.73
C PRO A 305 8.10 24.59 25.77
N VAL A 306 8.59 24.88 24.57
CA VAL A 306 8.89 23.85 23.56
C VAL A 306 10.32 23.33 23.78
N PRO A 307 10.52 22.02 24.06
CA PRO A 307 11.84 21.43 24.23
C PRO A 307 12.60 21.34 22.90
N SER A 308 13.87 20.92 22.95
CA SER A 308 14.63 20.61 21.74
C SER A 308 13.93 19.54 20.89
N LEU A 309 13.95 19.73 19.57
CA LEU A 309 13.29 18.81 18.65
C LEU A 309 14.02 17.46 18.62
N GLU A 310 13.32 16.39 18.96
CA GLU A 310 13.80 15.03 18.77
C GLU A 310 13.73 14.68 17.29
N LYS A 311 14.88 14.38 16.68
CA LYS A 311 14.93 13.96 15.27
C LYS A 311 14.45 12.52 15.15
N GLN A 312 13.43 12.31 14.34
CA GLN A 312 12.89 10.97 14.05
C GLN A 312 13.16 10.63 12.58
N THR A 313 13.58 9.40 12.33
CA THR A 313 13.82 8.87 10.98
C THR A 313 13.14 7.52 10.88
N HIS A 314 12.38 7.35 9.80
CA HIS A 314 11.62 6.14 9.54
C HIS A 314 12.07 5.54 8.22
N PRO A 315 12.14 4.21 8.12
CA PRO A 315 12.46 3.58 6.87
C PRO A 315 11.35 3.85 5.85
N THR A 316 11.72 4.16 4.61
CA THR A 316 10.77 4.23 3.50
C THR A 316 10.48 2.83 2.94
N PRO A 317 9.22 2.51 2.63
CA PRO A 317 8.86 1.34 1.84
C PRO A 317 9.27 1.48 0.36
N CYS A 318 9.78 2.63 -0.06
CA CYS A 318 9.98 2.99 -1.45
C CYS A 318 11.44 3.43 -1.72
N PRO A 319 12.44 2.52 -1.60
CA PRO A 319 13.81 2.86 -1.94
C PRO A 319 13.93 3.27 -3.42
N VAL A 320 14.84 4.19 -3.71
CA VAL A 320 15.01 4.77 -5.05
C VAL A 320 16.42 4.46 -5.51
N LEU A 321 16.61 3.79 -6.64
CA LEU A 321 17.96 3.52 -7.18
C LEU A 321 18.47 4.68 -8.04
N GLU A 322 17.63 5.21 -8.91
CA GLU A 322 17.94 6.31 -9.81
C GLU A 322 16.99 7.49 -9.54
N ASP A 323 17.49 8.58 -8.95
CA ASP A 323 16.65 9.74 -8.64
C ASP A 323 16.27 10.45 -9.95
N PRO A 324 14.99 10.58 -10.31
CA PRO A 324 14.58 11.20 -11.56
C PRO A 324 15.01 12.68 -11.65
N ALA A 325 15.28 13.36 -10.53
CA ALA A 325 15.81 14.72 -10.54
C ALA A 325 17.26 14.80 -11.06
N THR A 326 17.98 13.68 -11.09
CA THR A 326 19.35 13.57 -11.61
C THR A 326 19.42 13.06 -13.06
N VAL A 327 18.30 12.57 -13.59
CA VAL A 327 18.21 12.04 -14.95
C VAL A 327 18.05 13.17 -15.96
N GLY A 328 18.91 13.18 -16.97
CA GLY A 328 18.87 14.16 -18.06
C GLY A 328 17.56 14.13 -18.83
N LEU A 329 17.12 15.32 -19.26
CA LEU A 329 15.87 15.51 -20.02
C LEU A 329 15.88 14.74 -21.35
N ASP A 330 17.04 14.60 -21.97
CA ASP A 330 17.28 13.82 -23.19
C ASP A 330 16.86 12.35 -23.03
N ARG A 331 17.20 11.71 -21.91
CA ARG A 331 16.82 10.31 -21.64
C ARG A 331 15.32 10.16 -21.37
N LYS A 332 14.70 11.13 -20.69
CA LYS A 332 13.25 11.18 -20.47
C LYS A 332 12.48 11.38 -21.78
N VAL A 333 12.98 12.25 -22.66
CA VAL A 333 12.41 12.47 -24.00
C VAL A 333 12.59 11.23 -24.88
N ALA A 334 13.74 10.56 -24.83
CA ALA A 334 13.98 9.32 -25.56
C ALA A 334 12.97 8.23 -25.17
N LEU A 335 12.74 8.02 -23.87
CA LEU A 335 11.73 7.10 -23.37
C LEU A 335 10.35 7.32 -23.99
N VAL A 336 9.86 8.56 -23.96
CA VAL A 336 8.53 8.90 -24.51
C VAL A 336 8.50 8.67 -26.03
N LYS A 337 9.55 9.06 -26.77
CA LYS A 337 9.63 8.84 -28.21
C LYS A 337 9.67 7.35 -28.58
N GLU A 338 10.40 6.55 -27.83
CA GLU A 338 10.52 5.10 -28.05
C GLU A 338 9.17 4.40 -27.77
N ALA A 339 8.48 4.79 -26.70
CA ALA A 339 7.15 4.30 -26.39
C ALA A 339 6.12 4.66 -27.49
N GLU A 340 6.20 5.86 -28.05
CA GLU A 340 5.32 6.31 -29.13
C GLU A 340 5.55 5.51 -30.41
N ALA A 341 6.81 5.37 -30.81
CA ALA A 341 7.20 4.61 -31.98
C ALA A 341 6.81 3.12 -31.84
N LEU A 342 6.96 2.57 -30.64
CA LEU A 342 6.53 1.20 -30.33
C LEU A 342 5.01 1.03 -30.47
N ALA A 343 4.21 1.97 -29.95
CA ALA A 343 2.75 1.92 -30.06
C ALA A 343 2.31 1.87 -31.52
N ARG A 344 2.90 2.74 -32.37
CA ARG A 344 2.61 2.76 -33.81
C ARG A 344 3.05 1.48 -34.51
N ALA A 345 4.28 1.04 -34.30
CA ALA A 345 4.80 -0.16 -34.94
C ALA A 345 4.00 -1.40 -34.56
N HIS A 346 3.61 -1.52 -33.28
CA HIS A 346 2.81 -2.64 -32.80
C HIS A 346 1.36 -2.58 -33.32
N GLY A 347 0.74 -1.41 -33.28
CA GLY A 347 -0.62 -1.22 -33.80
C GLY A 347 -0.71 -1.49 -35.30
N GLU A 348 0.26 -1.01 -36.08
CA GLU A 348 0.33 -1.27 -37.52
C GLU A 348 0.54 -2.76 -37.84
N ALA A 349 1.33 -3.46 -37.03
CA ALA A 349 1.53 -4.90 -37.18
C ALA A 349 0.25 -5.72 -36.87
N LEU A 350 -0.60 -5.25 -35.96
CA LEU A 350 -1.84 -5.94 -35.56
C LEU A 350 -3.02 -5.60 -36.48
N LYS A 351 -3.25 -4.31 -36.77
CA LYS A 351 -4.36 -3.85 -37.62
C LYS A 351 -3.93 -2.58 -38.39
N PRO A 352 -3.39 -2.74 -39.61
CA PRO A 352 -2.88 -1.64 -40.43
C PRO A 352 -3.86 -0.48 -40.57
N GLY A 353 -3.39 0.75 -40.31
CA GLY A 353 -4.18 1.98 -40.44
C GLY A 353 -5.31 2.16 -39.42
N ALA A 354 -5.42 1.31 -38.39
CA ALA A 354 -6.45 1.44 -37.36
C ALA A 354 -6.14 2.54 -36.35
N LEU A 355 -4.87 2.73 -35.97
CA LEU A 355 -4.46 3.74 -35.00
C LEU A 355 -4.62 5.15 -35.59
N ARG A 356 -5.38 5.99 -34.89
CA ARG A 356 -5.67 7.38 -35.28
C ARG A 356 -4.84 8.38 -34.51
N GLN A 357 -4.57 8.10 -33.23
CA GLN A 357 -3.83 8.98 -32.35
C GLN A 357 -3.02 8.16 -31.34
N VAL A 358 -1.80 8.60 -31.04
CA VAL A 358 -1.01 8.10 -29.91
C VAL A 358 -0.59 9.29 -29.06
N ALA A 359 -1.11 9.35 -27.84
CA ALA A 359 -0.80 10.38 -26.85
C ALA A 359 -0.10 9.76 -25.64
N LEU A 360 1.06 10.30 -25.29
CA LEU A 360 1.87 9.87 -24.15
C LEU A 360 2.09 11.01 -23.17
N GLY A 361 1.96 10.70 -21.89
CA GLY A 361 2.25 11.63 -20.80
C GLY A 361 3.26 11.02 -19.83
N TYR A 362 4.43 11.63 -19.71
CA TYR A 362 5.41 11.28 -18.68
C TYR A 362 5.39 12.31 -17.56
N GLY A 363 5.50 11.88 -16.32
CA GLY A 363 5.64 12.78 -15.18
C GLY A 363 6.44 12.14 -14.05
N ASP A 364 7.40 12.89 -13.50
CA ASP A 364 8.13 12.50 -12.30
C ASP A 364 8.18 13.64 -11.29
N SER A 365 8.38 13.28 -10.02
CA SER A 365 8.71 14.23 -8.98
C SER A 365 9.53 13.61 -7.85
N THR A 366 10.47 14.40 -7.33
CA THR A 366 11.21 14.14 -6.09
C THR A 366 10.83 15.22 -5.08
N GLN A 367 10.17 14.81 -4.00
CA GLN A 367 9.66 15.67 -2.94
C GLN A 367 10.39 15.38 -1.63
N SER A 368 10.96 16.40 -0.99
CA SER A 368 11.43 16.31 0.39
C SER A 368 10.48 17.08 1.31
N VAL A 369 10.10 16.45 2.40
CA VAL A 369 9.25 17.05 3.43
C VAL A 369 9.96 17.07 4.78
N TRP A 370 9.72 18.13 5.54
CA TRP A 370 10.20 18.29 6.91
C TRP A 370 9.04 18.75 7.78
N ILE A 371 8.85 18.09 8.91
CA ILE A 371 7.70 18.26 9.78
C ILE A 371 8.24 18.50 11.18
N ALA A 372 8.22 19.76 11.62
CA ALA A 372 8.51 20.11 13.00
C ALA A 372 7.20 20.23 13.76
N ARG A 373 7.06 19.51 14.86
CA ARG A 373 5.83 19.49 15.66
C ARG A 373 6.15 19.74 17.11
N ALA A 374 5.25 20.44 17.80
CA ALA A 374 5.20 20.51 19.25
C ALA A 374 3.78 20.19 19.71
N GLU A 375 3.65 19.35 20.74
CA GLU A 375 2.36 18.91 21.27
C GLU A 375 2.42 18.86 22.79
N ALA A 376 1.40 19.42 23.43
CA ALA A 376 1.25 19.33 24.88
C ALA A 376 0.33 18.16 25.23
N GLN A 377 0.83 17.26 26.08
CA GLN A 377 0.05 16.19 26.67
C GLN A 377 0.29 16.18 28.18
N ASN A 378 -0.79 16.30 28.96
CA ASN A 378 -0.74 16.32 30.44
C ASN A 378 0.24 17.38 31.01
N GLY A 379 0.34 18.55 30.37
CA GLY A 379 1.22 19.64 30.80
C GLY A 379 2.70 19.46 30.42
N VAL A 380 3.07 18.37 29.74
CA VAL A 380 4.40 18.15 29.19
C VAL A 380 4.36 18.37 27.68
N CYS A 381 5.21 19.26 27.18
CA CYS A 381 5.37 19.45 25.74
C CYS A 381 6.40 18.46 25.20
N GLN A 382 6.04 17.73 24.15
CA GLN A 382 6.96 16.95 23.33
C GLN A 382 7.14 17.65 21.99
N ALA A 383 8.34 17.60 21.44
CA ALA A 383 8.62 18.22 20.16
C ALA A 383 9.51 17.34 19.29
N THR A 384 9.11 17.16 18.03
CA THR A 384 9.76 16.24 17.09
C THR A 384 10.09 16.96 15.79
N LEU A 385 11.10 16.45 15.09
CA LEU A 385 11.44 16.82 13.72
C LEU A 385 11.55 15.54 12.89
N THR A 386 10.59 15.35 12.00
CA THR A 386 10.53 14.20 11.09
C THR A 386 10.79 14.66 9.67
N GLN A 387 11.37 13.79 8.85
CA GLN A 387 11.64 14.05 7.44
C GLN A 387 11.31 12.83 6.58
N ASP A 388 10.97 13.06 5.32
CA ASP A 388 10.71 12.01 4.34
C ASP A 388 11.10 12.49 2.92
N VAL A 389 11.51 11.53 2.08
CA VAL A 389 11.83 11.76 0.67
C VAL A 389 10.94 10.85 -0.17
N ARG A 390 10.12 11.47 -1.01
CA ARG A 390 9.06 10.81 -1.75
C ARG A 390 9.31 11.01 -3.23
N VAL A 391 9.48 9.90 -3.94
CA VAL A 391 9.67 9.89 -5.38
C VAL A 391 8.46 9.25 -6.03
N GLN A 392 7.97 9.88 -7.09
CA GLN A 392 6.82 9.43 -7.86
C GLN A 392 7.16 9.51 -9.34
N GLY A 393 6.79 8.48 -10.11
CA GLY A 393 6.91 8.47 -11.56
C GLY A 393 5.65 7.89 -12.20
N VAL A 394 5.26 8.43 -13.35
CA VAL A 394 4.19 7.90 -14.20
C VAL A 394 4.53 8.01 -15.68
N LEU A 395 4.15 7.00 -16.44
CA LEU A 395 4.00 7.02 -17.88
C LEU A 395 2.54 6.64 -18.20
N ARG A 396 1.81 7.56 -18.82
CA ARG A 396 0.44 7.35 -19.30
C ARG A 396 0.50 7.11 -20.80
N VAL A 397 -0.16 6.06 -21.25
CA VAL A 397 -0.27 5.68 -22.66
C VAL A 397 -1.74 5.70 -23.03
N SER A 398 -2.10 6.57 -23.97
CA SER A 398 -3.45 6.65 -24.54
C SER A 398 -3.38 6.44 -26.05
N VAL A 399 -4.02 5.38 -26.54
CA VAL A 399 -4.04 5.02 -27.95
C VAL A 399 -5.48 5.05 -28.44
N THR A 400 -5.76 5.86 -29.46
CA THR A 400 -7.07 5.89 -30.10
C THR A 400 -7.01 5.12 -31.40
N ALA A 401 -7.86 4.11 -31.55
CA ALA A 401 -8.06 3.34 -32.77
C ALA A 401 -9.44 3.66 -33.39
N GLY A 402 -9.57 3.49 -34.71
CA GLY A 402 -10.79 3.85 -35.41
C GLY A 402 -11.09 3.05 -36.68
N GLU A 403 -12.36 2.69 -36.84
CA GLU A 403 -12.92 1.99 -38.00
C GLU A 403 -14.22 2.67 -38.46
N GLY A 404 -14.20 3.29 -39.65
CA GLY A 404 -15.29 4.16 -40.09
C GLY A 404 -15.46 5.37 -39.16
N GLU A 405 -16.68 5.56 -38.64
CA GLU A 405 -17.00 6.60 -37.66
C GLU A 405 -16.75 6.16 -36.20
N LEU A 406 -16.49 4.87 -35.96
CA LEU A 406 -16.24 4.35 -34.63
C LEU A 406 -14.81 4.68 -34.19
N LEU A 407 -14.68 5.39 -33.08
CA LEU A 407 -13.42 5.62 -32.37
C LEU A 407 -13.47 4.95 -31.00
N GLN A 408 -12.37 4.34 -30.60
CA GLN A 408 -12.19 3.71 -29.30
C GLN A 408 -10.79 3.99 -28.77
N THR A 409 -10.66 4.11 -27.46
CA THR A 409 -9.40 4.47 -26.81
C THR A 409 -9.01 3.39 -25.82
N GLY A 410 -7.78 2.89 -25.95
CA GLY A 410 -7.11 2.09 -24.94
C GLY A 410 -6.21 2.97 -24.10
N TYR A 411 -6.32 2.83 -22.79
CA TYR A 411 -5.54 3.59 -21.82
C TYR A 411 -4.83 2.63 -20.88
N GLN A 412 -3.53 2.85 -20.69
CA GLN A 412 -2.73 2.16 -19.69
C GLN A 412 -1.77 3.11 -19.01
N VAL A 413 -1.40 2.77 -17.78
CA VAL A 413 -0.49 3.55 -16.98
C VAL A 413 0.56 2.67 -16.33
N LEU A 414 1.81 3.14 -16.34
CA LEU A 414 2.92 2.57 -15.60
C LEU A 414 3.35 3.61 -14.56
N GLY A 415 3.31 3.27 -13.28
CA GLY A 415 3.77 4.20 -12.25
C GLY A 415 3.83 3.60 -10.85
N GLU A 416 4.88 3.97 -10.13
CA GLU A 416 5.16 3.53 -8.77
C GLU A 416 5.77 4.67 -7.96
N ALA A 417 5.79 4.50 -6.64
CA ALA A 417 6.68 5.23 -5.75
C ALA A 417 8.10 4.61 -5.86
N ARG A 418 8.74 4.83 -7.02
CA ARG A 418 10.05 4.30 -7.38
C ARG A 418 10.80 5.35 -8.20
N GLY A 419 12.12 5.23 -8.31
CA GLY A 419 12.92 6.12 -9.15
C GLY A 419 12.73 5.90 -10.65
N PHE A 420 13.63 6.47 -11.44
CA PHE A 420 13.61 6.35 -12.89
C PHE A 420 13.84 4.90 -13.36
N GLU A 421 14.44 4.05 -12.52
CA GLU A 421 14.62 2.62 -12.78
C GLU A 421 13.32 1.85 -13.01
N GLN A 422 12.16 2.42 -12.64
CA GLN A 422 10.86 1.80 -12.89
C GLN A 422 10.49 1.73 -14.38
N PHE A 423 11.06 2.62 -15.20
CA PHE A 423 10.77 2.73 -16.62
C PHE A 423 11.74 1.87 -17.44
N ASP A 424 11.90 0.62 -17.04
CA ASP A 424 12.68 -0.32 -17.85
C ASP A 424 11.98 -0.61 -19.19
N PRO A 425 12.74 -0.92 -20.26
CA PRO A 425 12.18 -1.11 -21.59
C PRO A 425 11.11 -2.20 -21.69
N ASP A 426 11.20 -3.28 -20.91
CA ASP A 426 10.26 -4.39 -20.98
C ASP A 426 8.91 -4.02 -20.34
N ARG A 427 8.94 -3.34 -19.19
CA ARG A 427 7.73 -2.81 -18.55
C ARG A 427 7.05 -1.75 -19.42
N VAL A 428 7.82 -0.81 -19.95
CA VAL A 428 7.30 0.23 -20.87
C VAL A 428 6.67 -0.42 -22.09
N ALA A 429 7.34 -1.40 -22.68
CA ALA A 429 6.81 -2.12 -23.84
C ALA A 429 5.53 -2.89 -23.52
N ALA A 430 5.44 -3.55 -22.37
CA ALA A 430 4.24 -4.24 -21.93
C ALA A 430 3.05 -3.26 -21.76
N THR A 431 3.26 -2.13 -21.09
CA THR A 431 2.23 -1.09 -20.91
C THR A 431 1.76 -0.51 -22.25
N VAL A 432 2.69 -0.22 -23.16
CA VAL A 432 2.36 0.31 -24.48
C VAL A 432 1.55 -0.69 -25.30
N LYS A 433 2.00 -1.95 -25.36
CA LYS A 433 1.30 -3.01 -26.10
C LYS A 433 -0.09 -3.25 -25.53
N GLU A 434 -0.25 -3.18 -24.21
CA GLU A 434 -1.54 -3.35 -23.57
C GLU A 434 -2.52 -2.21 -23.90
N ALA A 435 -2.07 -0.95 -23.93
CA ALA A 435 -2.91 0.16 -24.40
C ALA A 435 -3.37 -0.05 -25.85
N VAL A 436 -2.47 -0.49 -26.74
CA VAL A 436 -2.81 -0.80 -28.14
C VAL A 436 -3.82 -1.95 -28.21
N ARG A 437 -3.61 -3.02 -27.44
CA ARG A 437 -4.51 -4.19 -27.38
C ARG A 437 -5.93 -3.77 -26.98
N LEU A 438 -6.05 -2.97 -25.93
CA LEU A 438 -7.33 -2.46 -25.43
C LEU A 438 -8.04 -1.59 -26.47
N ALA A 439 -7.32 -0.67 -27.13
CA ALA A 439 -7.89 0.20 -28.16
C ALA A 439 -8.45 -0.60 -29.34
N LEU A 440 -7.71 -1.61 -29.80
CA LEU A 440 -8.11 -2.45 -30.93
C LEU A 440 -9.27 -3.39 -30.57
N GLN A 441 -9.23 -4.02 -29.39
CA GLN A 441 -10.31 -4.88 -28.92
C GLN A 441 -11.63 -4.13 -28.74
N ALA A 442 -11.57 -2.89 -28.25
CA ALA A 442 -12.76 -2.06 -28.05
C ALA A 442 -13.50 -1.76 -29.37
N LEU A 443 -12.81 -1.76 -30.53
CA LEU A 443 -13.46 -1.63 -31.85
C LEU A 443 -14.36 -2.82 -32.18
N GLU A 444 -14.04 -4.00 -31.66
CA GLU A 444 -14.79 -5.25 -31.88
C GLU A 444 -15.89 -5.45 -30.82
N ALA A 445 -15.93 -4.60 -29.80
CA ALA A 445 -16.85 -4.72 -28.68
C ALA A 445 -18.29 -4.33 -29.03
N ARG A 446 -19.24 -5.12 -28.54
CA ARG A 446 -20.67 -4.86 -28.69
C ARG A 446 -21.18 -3.92 -27.60
N PRO A 447 -22.23 -3.12 -27.83
CA PRO A 447 -22.89 -2.40 -26.75
C PRO A 447 -23.27 -3.34 -25.61
N ALA A 448 -22.97 -2.96 -24.37
CA ALA A 448 -23.35 -3.74 -23.20
C ALA A 448 -24.89 -3.78 -23.01
N PRO A 449 -25.43 -4.85 -22.41
CA PRO A 449 -26.84 -4.90 -22.02
C PRO A 449 -27.17 -3.92 -20.91
N ALA A 450 -28.42 -3.46 -20.88
CA ALA A 450 -28.96 -2.65 -19.79
C ALA A 450 -29.78 -3.52 -18.83
N GLY A 451 -29.55 -3.39 -17.53
CA GLY A 451 -30.30 -4.12 -16.51
C GLY A 451 -29.48 -4.46 -15.27
N THR A 452 -30.06 -5.24 -14.37
CA THR A 452 -29.36 -5.73 -13.18
C THR A 452 -28.81 -7.12 -13.45
N PHE A 453 -27.51 -7.29 -13.31
CA PHE A 453 -26.82 -8.56 -13.57
C PHE A 453 -25.83 -8.88 -12.45
N PRO A 454 -25.49 -10.16 -12.26
CA PRO A 454 -24.28 -10.53 -11.56
C PRO A 454 -23.06 -10.04 -12.34
N VAL A 455 -22.08 -9.51 -11.62
CA VAL A 455 -20.86 -8.95 -12.19
C VAL A 455 -19.65 -9.53 -11.47
N ILE A 456 -18.76 -10.17 -12.23
CA ILE A 456 -17.43 -10.53 -11.74
C ILE A 456 -16.51 -9.34 -11.98
N LEU A 457 -15.93 -8.80 -10.90
CA LEU A 457 -14.79 -7.90 -10.99
C LEU A 457 -13.54 -8.74 -10.83
N SER A 458 -12.79 -8.94 -11.91
CA SER A 458 -11.52 -9.67 -11.83
C SER A 458 -10.46 -8.84 -11.09
N SER A 459 -9.40 -9.48 -10.58
CA SER A 459 -8.35 -8.71 -9.91
C SER A 459 -7.72 -7.63 -10.80
N SER A 460 -7.60 -7.88 -12.11
CA SER A 460 -7.09 -6.89 -13.07
C SER A 460 -8.01 -5.67 -13.24
N ALA A 461 -9.26 -5.75 -12.80
CA ALA A 461 -10.19 -4.62 -12.84
C ALA A 461 -9.78 -3.47 -11.91
N GLY A 462 -8.86 -3.74 -10.98
CA GLY A 462 -8.41 -2.79 -9.97
C GLY A 462 -9.37 -2.65 -8.81
N GLY A 463 -8.94 -1.92 -7.78
CA GLY A 463 -9.69 -1.74 -6.54
C GLY A 463 -10.59 -0.51 -6.50
N THR A 464 -10.87 0.15 -7.64
CA THR A 464 -11.65 1.40 -7.68
C THR A 464 -12.98 1.27 -6.91
N MET A 465 -13.68 0.13 -7.03
CA MET A 465 -14.90 -0.12 -6.25
C MET A 465 -14.66 -0.08 -4.74
N ILE A 466 -13.59 -0.71 -4.28
CA ILE A 466 -13.21 -0.73 -2.88
C ILE A 466 -12.79 0.67 -2.39
N HIS A 467 -12.03 1.40 -3.21
CA HIS A 467 -11.58 2.76 -2.94
C HIS A 467 -12.77 3.71 -2.74
N GLU A 468 -13.63 3.78 -3.75
CA GLU A 468 -14.73 4.74 -3.82
C GLU A 468 -15.86 4.32 -2.90
N ALA A 469 -16.38 3.10 -3.04
CA ALA A 469 -17.62 2.70 -2.40
C ALA A 469 -17.49 2.46 -0.89
N CYS A 470 -16.27 2.25 -0.40
CA CYS A 470 -16.00 1.90 1.00
C CYS A 470 -14.91 2.75 1.63
N GLY A 471 -13.79 2.94 0.92
CA GLY A 471 -12.59 3.58 1.44
C GLY A 471 -12.82 4.98 1.99
N HIS A 472 -13.41 5.89 1.21
CA HIS A 472 -13.76 7.24 1.69
C HIS A 472 -14.73 7.23 2.87
N GLY A 473 -15.73 6.34 2.85
CA GLY A 473 -16.65 6.16 3.98
C GLY A 473 -15.95 5.76 5.28
N LEU A 474 -14.71 5.28 5.23
CA LEU A 474 -13.92 4.87 6.38
C LEU A 474 -12.88 5.90 6.81
N GLU A 475 -12.90 7.11 6.24
CA GLU A 475 -12.14 8.27 6.70
C GLU A 475 -12.86 8.93 7.90
N ALA A 476 -12.13 9.13 9.01
CA ALA A 476 -12.75 9.45 10.29
C ALA A 476 -13.43 10.82 10.35
N ASP A 477 -12.98 11.79 9.55
CA ASP A 477 -13.59 13.12 9.46
C ASP A 477 -15.02 13.05 8.89
N LEU A 478 -15.24 12.25 7.84
CA LEU A 478 -16.56 12.00 7.28
C LEU A 478 -17.45 11.22 8.28
N ALA A 479 -16.89 10.25 9.00
CA ALA A 479 -17.61 9.52 10.04
C ALA A 479 -18.04 10.43 11.21
N LEU A 480 -17.16 11.32 11.67
CA LEU A 480 -17.44 12.29 12.74
C LEU A 480 -18.48 13.34 12.31
N ALA A 481 -18.44 13.76 11.04
CA ALA A 481 -19.42 14.70 10.48
C ALA A 481 -20.79 14.05 10.20
N GLY A 482 -20.95 12.73 10.39
CA GLY A 482 -22.16 12.00 10.02
C GLY A 482 -22.38 11.90 8.50
N MET A 483 -21.33 12.11 7.71
CA MET A 483 -21.33 12.10 6.24
C MET A 483 -20.81 10.77 5.66
N SER A 484 -20.91 9.70 6.45
CA SER A 484 -20.46 8.36 6.10
C SER A 484 -21.53 7.33 6.41
N ALA A 485 -21.76 6.41 5.47
CA ALA A 485 -22.60 5.22 5.67
C ALA A 485 -22.10 4.29 6.81
N PHE A 486 -20.86 4.45 7.26
CA PHE A 486 -20.24 3.69 8.34
C PHE A 486 -20.27 4.41 9.71
N ALA A 487 -20.69 5.68 9.76
CA ALA A 487 -20.72 6.46 11.00
C ALA A 487 -21.44 5.72 12.14
N GLY A 488 -20.79 5.68 13.32
CA GLY A 488 -21.33 5.02 14.51
C GLY A 488 -21.34 3.48 14.48
N LYS A 489 -20.78 2.82 13.45
CA LYS A 489 -20.82 1.35 13.30
C LYS A 489 -19.55 0.61 13.78
N LEU A 490 -18.67 1.27 14.53
CA LEU A 490 -17.47 0.61 15.09
C LEU A 490 -17.88 -0.61 15.94
N GLY A 491 -17.23 -1.74 15.70
CA GLY A 491 -17.52 -3.02 16.35
C GLY A 491 -18.75 -3.75 15.80
N GLN A 492 -19.46 -3.20 14.81
CA GLN A 492 -20.65 -3.81 14.22
C GLN A 492 -20.31 -4.55 12.91
N LYS A 493 -21.18 -5.51 12.54
CA LYS A 493 -21.10 -6.19 11.25
C LYS A 493 -21.59 -5.24 10.15
N VAL A 494 -20.67 -4.87 9.26
CA VAL A 494 -20.92 -3.95 8.13
C VAL A 494 -20.76 -4.64 6.77
N ALA A 495 -20.18 -5.83 6.74
CA ALA A 495 -19.94 -6.62 5.54
C ALA A 495 -20.18 -8.13 5.80
N ALA A 496 -20.15 -8.94 4.74
CA ALA A 496 -20.25 -10.38 4.81
C ALA A 496 -19.08 -11.00 5.60
N GLU A 497 -19.28 -12.21 6.10
CA GLU A 497 -18.20 -13.00 6.68
C GLU A 497 -17.18 -13.34 5.58
N GLY A 498 -15.89 -13.32 5.92
CA GLY A 498 -14.77 -13.46 4.99
C GLY A 498 -14.27 -12.12 4.43
N VAL A 499 -15.05 -11.03 4.53
CA VAL A 499 -14.66 -9.72 4.00
C VAL A 499 -13.70 -9.02 4.96
N THR A 500 -12.47 -8.80 4.51
CA THR A 500 -11.45 -8.04 5.25
C THR A 500 -10.91 -6.93 4.37
N LEU A 501 -11.04 -5.68 4.82
CA LEU A 501 -10.63 -4.48 4.09
C LEU A 501 -9.46 -3.79 4.79
N ILE A 502 -8.42 -3.47 4.03
CA ILE A 502 -7.14 -3.00 4.56
C ILE A 502 -6.72 -1.72 3.82
N ASP A 503 -6.17 -0.75 4.54
CA ASP A 503 -5.35 0.32 3.97
C ASP A 503 -3.92 0.14 4.51
N ASP A 504 -2.92 0.01 3.62
CA ASP A 504 -1.55 -0.27 4.05
C ASP A 504 -0.53 0.67 3.40
N GLY A 505 -0.01 1.62 4.19
CA GLY A 505 1.00 2.55 3.72
C GLY A 505 2.43 1.99 3.63
N THR A 506 2.63 0.73 4.02
CA THR A 506 3.95 0.08 4.14
C THR A 506 4.29 -0.85 2.98
N LEU A 507 3.38 -1.00 2.01
CA LEU A 507 3.59 -1.83 0.84
C LEU A 507 4.72 -1.27 -0.04
N PRO A 508 5.72 -2.07 -0.45
CA PRO A 508 6.85 -1.59 -1.21
C PRO A 508 6.43 -1.01 -2.56
N HIS A 509 6.97 0.18 -2.88
CA HIS A 509 6.81 0.88 -4.16
C HIS A 509 5.38 1.21 -4.63
N LYS A 510 4.34 0.85 -3.87
CA LYS A 510 2.96 1.24 -4.22
C LYS A 510 2.83 2.76 -4.16
N ARG A 511 1.98 3.30 -5.03
CA ARG A 511 1.92 4.74 -5.27
C ARG A 511 1.50 5.53 -4.03
N GLY A 512 0.65 4.94 -3.17
CA GLY A 512 0.23 5.51 -1.89
C GLY A 512 1.20 5.32 -0.72
N SER A 513 2.29 4.58 -0.91
CA SER A 513 3.25 4.24 0.15
C SER A 513 4.27 5.34 0.42
N GLN A 514 4.51 5.60 1.70
CA GLN A 514 5.43 6.63 2.21
C GLN A 514 5.97 6.18 3.57
N ALA A 515 7.08 6.76 4.04
CA ALA A 515 7.62 6.42 5.36
C ALA A 515 6.73 6.96 6.49
N VAL A 516 6.26 8.20 6.32
CA VAL A 516 5.38 8.91 7.28
C VAL A 516 4.27 9.65 6.55
N ASP A 517 3.18 9.92 7.26
CA ASP A 517 2.16 10.86 6.82
C ASP A 517 2.62 12.32 6.91
N ASP A 518 1.75 13.24 6.49
CA ASP A 518 2.06 14.67 6.47
C ASP A 518 1.89 15.33 7.84
N GLU A 519 1.71 14.54 8.90
CA GLU A 519 1.74 14.95 10.30
C GLU A 519 2.91 14.31 11.06
N GLY A 520 3.79 13.59 10.36
CA GLY A 520 5.01 12.97 10.89
C GLY A 520 4.77 11.62 11.56
N HIS A 521 3.59 11.01 11.42
CA HIS A 521 3.29 9.70 11.97
C HIS A 521 3.70 8.59 10.99
N PRO A 522 4.38 7.51 11.43
CA PRO A 522 4.74 6.38 10.58
C PRO A 522 3.52 5.77 9.90
N THR A 523 3.68 5.36 8.66
CA THR A 523 2.63 4.60 7.97
C THR A 523 2.55 3.18 8.53
N GLN A 524 1.37 2.57 8.42
CA GLN A 524 1.11 1.23 8.94
C GLN A 524 0.02 0.52 8.13
N ARG A 525 -0.15 -0.77 8.39
CA ARG A 525 -1.31 -1.56 7.94
C ARG A 525 -2.49 -1.32 8.87
N VAL A 526 -3.55 -0.74 8.35
CA VAL A 526 -4.79 -0.45 9.05
C VAL A 526 -5.85 -1.43 8.56
N VAL A 527 -6.22 -2.39 9.41
CA VAL A 527 -7.37 -3.27 9.15
C VAL A 527 -8.64 -2.47 9.49
N LEU A 528 -9.36 -2.07 8.44
CA LEU A 528 -10.57 -1.27 8.55
C LEU A 528 -11.77 -2.15 8.86
N ILE A 529 -11.95 -3.20 8.07
CA ILE A 529 -12.98 -4.23 8.27
C ILE A 529 -12.25 -5.55 8.42
N GLU A 530 -12.59 -6.35 9.43
CA GLU A 530 -12.03 -7.68 9.64
C GLU A 530 -13.17 -8.68 9.76
N ASN A 531 -13.19 -9.65 8.84
CA ASN A 531 -14.23 -10.69 8.80
C ASN A 531 -15.67 -10.13 8.92
N GLY A 532 -15.94 -9.06 8.18
CA GLY A 532 -17.24 -8.39 8.16
C GLY A 532 -17.46 -7.34 9.25
N ILE A 533 -16.58 -7.24 10.25
CA ILE A 533 -16.73 -6.32 11.39
C ILE A 533 -15.91 -5.04 11.19
N LEU A 534 -16.52 -3.87 11.32
CA LEU A 534 -15.82 -2.60 11.27
C LEU A 534 -14.94 -2.43 12.52
N LYS A 535 -13.62 -2.38 12.32
CA LYS A 535 -12.63 -2.30 13.39
C LYS A 535 -12.15 -0.89 13.66
N ARG A 536 -11.87 -0.12 12.61
CA ARG A 536 -11.19 1.19 12.69
C ARG A 536 -11.61 2.09 11.54
N TYR A 537 -11.40 3.39 11.74
CA TYR A 537 -11.37 4.41 10.68
C TYR A 537 -9.93 4.84 10.41
N LEU A 538 -9.69 5.39 9.23
CA LEU A 538 -8.45 6.10 8.90
C LEU A 538 -8.45 7.45 9.64
N GLN A 539 -7.36 7.74 10.35
CA GLN A 539 -7.24 8.86 11.26
C GLN A 539 -6.13 9.84 10.83
N SER A 540 -6.45 11.12 10.96
CA SER A 540 -5.48 12.20 11.20
C SER A 540 -5.25 12.33 12.71
N ARG A 541 -4.26 13.12 13.13
CA ARG A 541 -4.07 13.45 14.55
C ARG A 541 -5.26 14.19 15.15
N LYS A 542 -5.90 15.08 14.38
CA LYS A 542 -7.08 15.82 14.84
C LYS A 542 -8.24 14.87 15.14
N THR A 543 -8.59 14.03 14.17
CA THR A 543 -9.70 13.08 14.31
C THR A 543 -9.42 11.99 15.34
N ALA A 544 -8.15 11.55 15.45
CA ALA A 544 -7.71 10.63 16.49
C ALA A 544 -7.98 11.19 17.89
N ARG A 545 -7.60 12.45 18.15
CA ARG A 545 -7.90 13.13 19.43
C ARG A 545 -9.39 13.24 19.70
N GLN A 546 -10.18 13.64 18.70
CA GLN A 546 -11.65 13.77 18.84
C GLN A 546 -12.31 12.43 19.18
N MET A 547 -11.79 11.33 18.65
CA MET A 547 -12.32 9.98 18.89
C MET A 547 -11.66 9.25 20.07
N GLY A 548 -10.64 9.83 20.71
CA GLY A 548 -9.90 9.19 21.79
C GLY A 548 -9.15 7.93 21.37
N VAL A 549 -8.61 7.90 20.14
CA VAL A 549 -7.82 6.79 19.58
C VAL A 549 -6.46 7.28 19.11
N GLU A 550 -5.57 6.35 18.75
CA GLU A 550 -4.28 6.69 18.16
C GLU A 550 -4.40 7.07 16.68
N PRO A 551 -3.54 7.98 16.16
CA PRO A 551 -3.43 8.25 14.73
C PRO A 551 -3.08 6.98 13.96
N THR A 552 -3.48 6.93 12.68
CA THR A 552 -3.25 5.74 11.86
C THR A 552 -2.21 5.90 10.77
N GLY A 553 -1.54 7.05 10.68
CA GLY A 553 -0.59 7.34 9.60
C GLY A 553 -1.30 7.75 8.31
N ASN A 554 -2.51 8.31 8.42
CA ASN A 554 -3.37 8.70 7.30
C ASN A 554 -3.65 10.21 7.26
N GLY A 555 -2.98 11.04 8.07
CA GLY A 555 -3.09 12.50 7.97
C GLY A 555 -2.31 13.03 6.78
N ARG A 556 -2.95 13.13 5.61
CA ARG A 556 -2.28 13.51 4.34
C ARG A 556 -2.77 14.85 3.82
N ARG A 557 -1.89 15.56 3.10
CA ARG A 557 -2.17 16.82 2.39
C ARG A 557 -1.60 16.77 0.97
N GLU A 558 -2.17 17.54 0.05
CA GLU A 558 -1.64 17.64 -1.32
C GLU A 558 -0.26 18.33 -1.37
N SER A 559 -0.13 19.43 -0.60
CA SER A 559 1.07 20.24 -0.52
C SER A 559 1.08 21.08 0.74
N TYR A 560 2.15 21.85 0.96
CA TYR A 560 2.24 22.81 2.06
C TYR A 560 1.06 23.81 2.12
N ARG A 561 0.33 24.04 1.03
CA ARG A 561 -0.81 24.99 0.96
C ARG A 561 -2.10 24.44 1.57
N HIS A 562 -2.10 23.21 2.04
CA HIS A 562 -3.31 22.53 2.48
C HIS A 562 -3.18 21.98 3.90
N LEU A 563 -4.33 21.88 4.57
CA LEU A 563 -4.45 21.18 5.85
C LEU A 563 -4.43 19.66 5.63
N PRO A 564 -3.77 18.88 6.50
CA PRO A 564 -3.85 17.44 6.44
C PRO A 564 -5.23 16.96 6.91
N ILE A 565 -5.76 15.98 6.21
CA ILE A 565 -7.04 15.33 6.52
C ILE A 565 -6.83 13.80 6.48
N PRO A 566 -7.70 12.99 7.12
CA PRO A 566 -7.64 11.54 6.96
C PRO A 566 -7.80 11.15 5.48
N ARG A 567 -6.83 10.40 4.95
CA ARG A 567 -6.77 9.95 3.56
C ARG A 567 -6.24 8.52 3.43
N MET A 568 -6.81 7.78 2.49
CA MET A 568 -6.30 6.48 2.03
C MET A 568 -4.87 6.52 1.51
N ARG A 569 -4.25 5.34 1.40
CA ARG A 569 -2.94 5.09 0.81
C ARG A 569 -3.04 3.98 -0.23
N ASN A 570 -3.00 2.73 0.21
CA ASN A 570 -3.12 1.55 -0.64
C ASN A 570 -4.26 0.71 -0.08
N THR A 571 -5.46 0.93 -0.60
CA THR A 571 -6.70 0.35 -0.06
C THR A 571 -7.07 -0.90 -0.84
N PHE A 572 -7.19 -2.04 -0.17
CA PHE A 572 -7.49 -3.29 -0.86
C PHE A 572 -8.31 -4.27 -0.04
N LEU A 573 -9.07 -5.10 -0.75
CA LEU A 573 -9.75 -6.26 -0.19
C LEU A 573 -8.76 -7.42 -0.07
N ALA A 574 -8.71 -8.08 1.09
CA ALA A 574 -7.87 -9.24 1.31
C ALA A 574 -8.31 -10.42 0.41
N PRO A 575 -7.38 -11.27 -0.07
CA PRO A 575 -7.72 -12.43 -0.90
C PRO A 575 -8.52 -13.48 -0.10
N GLY A 576 -9.48 -14.10 -0.78
CA GLY A 576 -10.23 -15.24 -0.27
C GLY A 576 -9.57 -16.57 -0.66
N PRO A 577 -10.25 -17.70 -0.40
CA PRO A 577 -9.69 -19.04 -0.64
C PRO A 577 -9.96 -19.59 -2.04
N GLU A 578 -10.80 -18.92 -2.85
CA GLU A 578 -11.38 -19.51 -4.05
C GLU A 578 -10.56 -19.22 -5.31
N ALA A 579 -10.44 -20.19 -6.22
CA ALA A 579 -9.78 -19.94 -7.51
C ALA A 579 -10.65 -19.02 -8.39
N PRO A 580 -10.10 -17.98 -9.03
CA PRO A 580 -10.87 -17.07 -9.88
C PRO A 580 -11.60 -17.77 -11.03
N GLU A 581 -11.03 -18.87 -11.55
CA GLU A 581 -11.66 -19.69 -12.59
C GLU A 581 -12.93 -20.39 -12.09
N ALA A 582 -12.97 -20.77 -10.81
CA ALA A 582 -14.16 -21.35 -10.19
C ALA A 582 -15.25 -20.29 -9.96
N ILE A 583 -14.88 -19.03 -9.74
CA ILE A 583 -15.82 -17.90 -9.69
C ILE A 583 -16.44 -17.69 -11.07
N LEU A 584 -15.63 -17.68 -12.12
CA LEU A 584 -16.10 -17.53 -13.49
C LEU A 584 -16.98 -18.71 -13.95
N ALA A 585 -16.58 -19.94 -13.66
CA ALA A 585 -17.29 -21.13 -14.12
C ALA A 585 -18.73 -21.25 -13.59
N ASP A 586 -19.02 -20.65 -12.44
CA ASP A 586 -20.33 -20.66 -11.77
C ASP A 586 -21.25 -19.51 -12.26
N LEU A 587 -20.72 -18.59 -13.09
CA LEU A 587 -21.50 -17.47 -13.61
C LEU A 587 -22.41 -17.94 -14.75
N ASP A 588 -23.69 -18.11 -14.46
CA ASP A 588 -24.70 -18.56 -15.42
C ASP A 588 -24.93 -17.53 -16.53
N ARG A 589 -25.11 -16.26 -16.17
CA ARG A 589 -25.21 -15.13 -17.12
C ARG A 589 -24.86 -13.82 -16.44
N GLY A 590 -23.95 -13.04 -17.03
CA GLY A 590 -23.56 -11.75 -16.45
C GLY A 590 -22.35 -11.11 -17.11
N LEU A 591 -21.69 -10.21 -16.38
CA LEU A 591 -20.56 -9.43 -16.88
C LEU A 591 -19.26 -9.82 -16.18
N LEU A 592 -18.20 -10.09 -16.94
CA LEU A 592 -16.82 -10.14 -16.45
C LEU A 592 -16.14 -8.80 -16.75
N VAL A 593 -15.73 -8.09 -15.72
CA VAL A 593 -15.02 -6.81 -15.83
C VAL A 593 -13.54 -7.05 -15.59
N LYS A 594 -12.72 -6.61 -16.53
CA LYS A 594 -11.26 -6.75 -16.49
C LYS A 594 -10.52 -5.43 -16.32
N HIS A 595 -11.16 -4.31 -16.62
CA HIS A 595 -10.60 -2.98 -16.40
C HIS A 595 -11.72 -1.98 -16.14
N MET A 596 -11.59 -1.20 -15.06
CA MET A 596 -12.48 -0.10 -14.73
C MET A 596 -11.86 1.24 -15.17
N GLY A 597 -12.71 2.19 -15.52
CA GLY A 597 -12.33 3.58 -15.70
C GLY A 597 -12.51 4.38 -14.41
N GLY A 598 -12.54 5.71 -14.53
CA GLY A 598 -12.83 6.59 -13.41
C GLY A 598 -14.19 6.35 -12.77
N GLY A 599 -14.30 6.77 -11.51
CA GLY A 599 -15.46 6.57 -10.66
C GLY A 599 -15.85 7.80 -9.84
N GLN A 600 -17.06 7.76 -9.27
CA GLN A 600 -17.48 8.69 -8.25
C GLN A 600 -18.37 7.98 -7.22
N VAL A 601 -18.27 8.41 -5.96
CA VAL A 601 -19.12 7.96 -4.85
C VAL A 601 -19.84 9.13 -4.17
N ASP A 602 -21.06 8.89 -3.71
CA ASP A 602 -21.69 9.66 -2.64
C ASP A 602 -21.42 8.95 -1.31
N THR A 603 -20.54 9.51 -0.48
CA THR A 603 -20.11 8.92 0.80
C THR A 603 -21.22 8.82 1.84
N VAL A 604 -22.26 9.65 1.73
CA VAL A 604 -23.38 9.65 2.68
C VAL A 604 -24.23 8.39 2.48
N THR A 605 -24.55 8.09 1.23
CA THR A 605 -25.38 6.94 0.87
C THR A 605 -24.56 5.68 0.61
N GLY A 606 -23.31 5.82 0.19
CA GLY A 606 -22.45 4.76 -0.33
C GLY A 606 -22.70 4.43 -1.80
N ASN A 607 -23.51 5.22 -2.52
CA ASN A 607 -23.82 4.97 -3.93
C ASN A 607 -22.64 5.33 -4.82
N PHE A 608 -22.34 4.48 -5.81
CA PHE A 608 -21.22 4.67 -6.72
C PHE A 608 -21.64 4.54 -8.19
N VAL A 609 -20.84 5.12 -9.08
CA VAL A 609 -20.88 4.89 -10.52
C VAL A 609 -19.47 4.72 -11.06
N PHE A 610 -19.22 3.64 -11.82
CA PHE A 610 -17.95 3.36 -12.47
C PHE A 610 -18.12 3.11 -13.97
N GLN A 611 -17.16 3.56 -14.77
CA GLN A 611 -17.11 3.21 -16.19
C GLN A 611 -16.41 1.86 -16.38
N VAL A 612 -16.90 1.02 -17.28
CA VAL A 612 -16.20 -0.20 -17.71
C VAL A 612 -15.43 0.10 -18.98
N THR A 613 -14.12 -0.08 -18.94
CA THR A 613 -13.23 0.16 -20.09
C THR A 613 -12.77 -1.14 -20.73
N GLU A 614 -12.75 -2.26 -19.99
CA GLU A 614 -12.68 -3.61 -20.54
C GLU A 614 -13.65 -4.53 -19.81
N GLY A 615 -14.62 -5.08 -20.55
CA GLY A 615 -15.58 -6.04 -20.03
C GLY A 615 -16.03 -7.05 -21.07
N PHE A 616 -16.59 -8.16 -20.62
CA PHE A 616 -17.03 -9.27 -21.45
C PHE A 616 -18.38 -9.80 -20.98
N TRP A 617 -19.23 -10.14 -21.94
CA TRP A 617 -20.44 -10.89 -21.66
C TRP A 617 -20.11 -12.35 -21.41
N VAL A 618 -20.70 -12.94 -20.37
CA VAL A 618 -20.47 -14.33 -19.95
C VAL A 618 -21.80 -15.07 -19.91
N GLU A 619 -21.80 -16.28 -20.46
CA GLU A 619 -22.93 -17.23 -20.39
C GLU A 619 -22.39 -18.63 -20.09
N CYS A 620 -23.01 -19.33 -19.15
CA CYS A 620 -22.63 -20.67 -18.67
C CYS A 620 -21.14 -20.78 -18.33
N GLY A 621 -20.59 -19.76 -17.66
CA GLY A 621 -19.19 -19.66 -17.28
C GLY A 621 -18.21 -19.46 -18.44
N GLN A 622 -18.69 -19.21 -19.67
CA GLN A 622 -17.86 -19.00 -20.86
C GLN A 622 -17.96 -17.55 -21.34
N VAL A 623 -16.80 -16.94 -21.60
CA VAL A 623 -16.69 -15.61 -22.19
C VAL A 623 -17.18 -15.66 -23.64
N GLN A 624 -18.18 -14.85 -23.97
CA GLN A 624 -18.81 -14.82 -25.30
C GLN A 624 -18.17 -13.75 -26.20
N HIS A 625 -18.27 -12.49 -25.80
CA HIS A 625 -17.73 -11.36 -26.57
C HIS A 625 -17.40 -10.16 -25.66
N PRO A 626 -16.46 -9.29 -26.09
CA PRO A 626 -16.22 -8.03 -25.40
C PRO A 626 -17.43 -7.10 -25.48
N VAL A 627 -17.58 -6.25 -24.46
CA VAL A 627 -18.63 -5.23 -24.40
C VAL A 627 -18.04 -3.83 -24.18
N ARG A 628 -18.73 -2.81 -24.70
CA ARG A 628 -18.41 -1.38 -24.55
C ARG A 628 -19.62 -0.58 -24.10
N ASN A 629 -19.40 0.67 -23.70
CA ASN A 629 -20.44 1.59 -23.23
C ASN A 629 -21.22 1.03 -22.02
N ALA A 630 -20.51 0.38 -21.09
CA ALA A 630 -21.08 -0.06 -19.82
C ALA A 630 -20.69 0.90 -18.70
N THR A 631 -21.69 1.24 -17.88
CA THR A 631 -21.49 1.87 -16.58
C THR A 631 -22.03 0.93 -15.50
N LEU A 632 -21.34 0.82 -14.37
CA LEU A 632 -21.79 0.06 -13.21
C LEU A 632 -22.28 1.04 -12.15
N SER A 633 -23.44 0.75 -11.56
CA SER A 633 -23.92 1.49 -10.39
C SER A 633 -24.46 0.54 -9.32
N GLY A 634 -24.32 0.98 -8.07
CA GLY A 634 -24.71 0.21 -6.89
C GLY A 634 -24.41 0.97 -5.60
N CYS A 635 -24.58 0.28 -4.47
CA CYS A 635 -24.32 0.79 -3.13
C CYS A 635 -23.19 -0.03 -2.48
N GLY A 636 -22.08 0.62 -2.12
CA GLY A 636 -20.88 -0.01 -1.56
C GLY A 636 -21.15 -0.88 -0.34
N PRO A 637 -21.76 -0.32 0.74
CA PRO A 637 -22.13 -1.10 1.92
C PRO A 637 -23.01 -2.32 1.60
N GLU A 638 -23.93 -2.21 0.65
CA GLU A 638 -24.79 -3.34 0.25
C GLU A 638 -24.00 -4.42 -0.49
N VAL A 639 -23.10 -4.02 -1.40
CA VAL A 639 -22.19 -4.95 -2.10
C VAL A 639 -21.33 -5.69 -1.09
N LEU A 640 -20.72 -5.00 -0.11
CA LEU A 640 -19.91 -5.64 0.92
C LEU A 640 -20.70 -6.64 1.77
N GLN A 641 -21.98 -6.38 2.04
CA GLN A 641 -22.85 -7.30 2.80
C GLN A 641 -23.22 -8.56 2.02
N GLN A 642 -23.13 -8.52 0.70
CA GLN A 642 -23.48 -9.63 -0.19
C GLN A 642 -22.26 -10.35 -0.77
N LEU A 643 -21.04 -9.87 -0.46
CA LEU A 643 -19.79 -10.36 -1.00
C LEU A 643 -19.38 -11.70 -0.38
N THR A 644 -19.84 -12.80 -0.96
CA THR A 644 -19.62 -14.16 -0.43
C THR A 644 -18.56 -14.95 -1.18
N ARG A 645 -18.19 -14.52 -2.40
CA ARG A 645 -17.20 -15.19 -3.24
C ARG A 645 -16.04 -14.26 -3.56
N ILE A 646 -14.88 -14.62 -3.02
CA ILE A 646 -13.65 -13.83 -3.05
C ILE A 646 -12.51 -14.74 -3.48
N GLY A 647 -11.84 -14.34 -4.55
CA GLY A 647 -10.76 -15.05 -5.19
C GLY A 647 -9.47 -15.02 -4.40
N SER A 648 -8.58 -15.98 -4.66
CA SER A 648 -7.25 -16.07 -4.08
C SER A 648 -6.22 -15.18 -4.79
N ASP A 649 -6.62 -14.50 -5.85
CA ASP A 649 -5.77 -13.82 -6.83
C ASP A 649 -5.69 -12.31 -6.59
N LEU A 650 -5.09 -11.84 -5.48
CA LEU A 650 -4.78 -10.41 -5.33
C LEU A 650 -3.50 -10.05 -6.08
N CYS A 651 -3.60 -9.74 -7.38
CA CYS A 651 -2.42 -9.62 -8.26
C CYS A 651 -2.20 -8.23 -8.87
N HIS A 652 -3.25 -7.41 -8.99
CA HIS A 652 -3.16 -6.10 -9.64
C HIS A 652 -3.50 -4.96 -8.68
N PHE A 653 -2.67 -3.93 -8.69
CA PHE A 653 -2.94 -2.67 -7.99
C PHE A 653 -3.09 -1.58 -9.03
N ASP A 654 -4.27 -0.98 -9.07
CA ASP A 654 -4.50 0.22 -9.84
C ASP A 654 -3.82 1.41 -9.15
N ILE A 655 -3.47 2.40 -9.96
CA ILE A 655 -2.81 3.61 -9.48
C ILE A 655 -3.65 4.84 -9.81
N GLY A 656 -3.82 5.71 -8.82
CA GLY A 656 -4.71 6.85 -8.93
C GLY A 656 -4.18 8.11 -8.26
N THR A 657 -4.90 9.20 -8.51
CA THR A 657 -4.85 10.42 -7.70
C THR A 657 -6.24 10.61 -7.10
N CYS A 658 -6.37 10.32 -5.81
CA CYS A 658 -7.63 10.45 -5.08
C CYS A 658 -7.89 11.92 -4.75
N GLY A 659 -9.10 12.41 -4.99
CA GLY A 659 -9.52 13.79 -4.72
C GLY A 659 -10.46 13.88 -3.52
N LYS A 660 -10.19 14.80 -2.57
CA LYS A 660 -11.09 15.12 -1.46
C LYS A 660 -10.86 16.56 -1.01
N ASP A 661 -11.93 17.33 -0.81
CA ASP A 661 -11.87 18.75 -0.43
C ASP A 661 -10.94 19.59 -1.33
N GLY A 662 -10.95 19.29 -2.63
CA GLY A 662 -10.07 19.94 -3.61
C GLY A 662 -8.61 19.49 -3.58
N GLN A 663 -8.23 18.52 -2.73
CA GLN A 663 -6.87 18.00 -2.60
C GLN A 663 -6.68 16.65 -3.29
N GLY A 664 -5.71 16.59 -4.20
CA GLY A 664 -5.23 15.38 -4.86
C GLY A 664 -4.06 14.72 -4.14
N VAL A 665 -4.17 13.43 -3.78
CA VAL A 665 -3.03 12.66 -3.24
C VAL A 665 -2.85 11.33 -3.99
N PRO A 666 -1.59 10.88 -4.19
CA PRO A 666 -1.33 9.60 -4.85
C PRO A 666 -1.83 8.44 -3.99
N VAL A 667 -2.51 7.48 -4.61
CA VAL A 667 -3.06 6.28 -3.98
C VAL A 667 -2.89 5.07 -4.90
N SER A 668 -3.03 3.89 -4.31
CA SER A 668 -3.29 2.67 -5.05
C SER A 668 -4.49 1.94 -4.47
N ASP A 669 -5.09 1.08 -5.26
CA ASP A 669 -6.17 0.22 -4.78
C ASP A 669 -6.14 -1.13 -5.48
N ALA A 670 -6.72 -2.14 -4.81
CA ALA A 670 -6.79 -3.49 -5.36
C ALA A 670 -7.97 -4.29 -4.83
N LEU A 671 -8.34 -5.31 -5.57
CA LEU A 671 -9.22 -6.39 -5.11
C LEU A 671 -8.76 -7.71 -5.75
N PRO A 672 -8.98 -8.86 -5.08
CA PRO A 672 -8.96 -10.15 -5.76
C PRO A 672 -10.18 -10.27 -6.67
N THR A 673 -10.25 -11.30 -7.50
CA THR A 673 -11.48 -11.55 -8.28
C THR A 673 -12.67 -11.74 -7.33
N ILE A 674 -13.76 -11.00 -7.55
CA ILE A 674 -14.97 -11.08 -6.74
C ILE A 674 -16.22 -11.22 -7.59
N LEU A 675 -17.25 -11.86 -7.04
CA LEU A 675 -18.59 -11.89 -7.62
C LEU A 675 -19.52 -10.93 -6.85
N CYS A 676 -19.93 -9.86 -7.52
CA CYS A 676 -21.00 -8.98 -7.08
C CYS A 676 -22.34 -9.55 -7.59
N PRO A 677 -23.25 -10.02 -6.71
CA PRO A 677 -24.42 -10.79 -7.14
C PRO A 677 -25.44 -9.97 -7.95
N ALA A 678 -25.52 -8.66 -7.71
CA ALA A 678 -26.42 -7.78 -8.45
C ALA A 678 -25.84 -6.35 -8.51
N LEU A 679 -25.43 -5.92 -9.70
CA LEU A 679 -25.13 -4.53 -10.01
C LEU A 679 -25.97 -4.06 -11.19
N VAL A 680 -26.29 -2.77 -11.21
CA VAL A 680 -26.97 -2.16 -12.35
C VAL A 680 -25.92 -1.87 -13.42
N VAL A 681 -26.10 -2.46 -14.60
CA VAL A 681 -25.32 -2.21 -15.80
C VAL A 681 -26.09 -1.23 -16.68
N GLY A 682 -25.60 -0.01 -16.79
CA GLY A 682 -26.10 1.01 -17.71
C GLY A 682 -25.50 0.83 -19.10
N GLY A 683 -25.97 -0.18 -19.82
CA GLY A 683 -25.61 -0.44 -21.22
C GLY A 683 -26.51 0.26 -22.24
N THR A 684 -26.15 0.18 -23.52
CA THR A 684 -26.90 0.81 -24.62
C THR A 684 -27.42 -0.18 -25.68
N ALA A 685 -27.34 -1.50 -25.42
CA ALA A 685 -27.95 -2.48 -26.31
C ALA A 685 -29.49 -2.31 -26.35
N ALA A 686 -30.10 -2.45 -27.53
CA ALA A 686 -31.55 -2.36 -27.65
C ALA A 686 -32.21 -3.62 -27.06
N ALA A 687 -33.40 -3.48 -26.46
CA ALA A 687 -34.12 -4.61 -25.83
C ALA A 687 -34.40 -5.79 -26.80
N HIS A 688 -34.37 -5.54 -28.12
CA HIS A 688 -34.54 -6.55 -29.16
C HIS A 688 -33.28 -7.42 -29.37
N ASP A 689 -32.08 -6.89 -29.08
CA ASP A 689 -30.80 -7.59 -29.28
C ASP A 689 -30.53 -8.65 -28.19
N LEU A 690 -31.30 -8.62 -27.09
CA LEU A 690 -31.21 -9.59 -25.99
C LEU A 690 -32.16 -10.79 -26.15
N GLN A 691 -33.11 -10.71 -27.09
CA GLN A 691 -34.14 -11.72 -27.33
C GLN A 691 -33.94 -12.51 -28.63
N GLU A 692 -33.04 -12.09 -29.51
CA GLU A 692 -32.71 -12.81 -30.74
C GLU A 692 -31.30 -13.39 -30.68
N GLN A 693 -31.17 -14.57 -30.08
CA GLN A 693 -30.70 -15.77 -30.79
C GLN A 693 -30.84 -17.03 -29.91
N PRO A 694 -31.24 -18.17 -30.51
CA PRO A 694 -31.55 -19.43 -29.81
C PRO A 694 -30.33 -20.17 -29.26
#